data_AF-A0A8B8QPD5-F1
#
_entry.id   AF-A0A8B8QPD5-F1
#
_cell.length_a   1.000
_cell.length_b   1.000
_cell.length_c   1.000
_cell.angle_alpha   90.00
_cell.angle_beta   90.00
_cell.angle_gamma   90.00
#
_symmetry.space_group_name_H-M   'P 1'
#
loop_
_entity.id
_entity.type
_entity.pdbx_description
1 polymer ?
#
loop_
_entity_poly.entity_id
_entity_poly.type
_entity_poly.pdbx_seq_one_letter_code
_entity_poly.pdbx_strand_id
1 'polypeptide(L)'
;MSQEMDVDSCGSFDEKSTESHGILQNANTTMAIEIIGQFLQNKVTSRILYLARQNLPVQWESFIQRLRLLVTDSAALRNSKSLTPEALQLLTSDACEVFSRECKTSSHQKFHAIMAFGSHASSAHCSEIWLPLDVALEDAMDGYDVNPTSAIEIITGLTKSLQAINGTTWHDTFLGLWIAALRLVQRERNPIEGPLPHLDTRLSMLFSIVPLVIADLIEDESLATDDNECAGNDHWKEKKCPGDRCDDLVSSLRILGDYQGLLTPPHSVVSAANQAAAKAMLFLSGINVGSAYFECTSVKDLPLNCSGNMRHLIVEACIARNLLDTSAYFWPGYVNGHLNQMPHSIPAQLPSWSSFMKGAPLTPALIGALVSSPASSLAELEKVYEIALKGCDEEKISAATILCGASLLRGWNIQEHTVCFITRLLSPPVPADYEGDDSHLIKYAPMLNVLVVGIGSVDCVQIFSLHGLVPQLACSLMPICEVFGSCVPNCSWALPTGEEISAHAVFSNAFTLLLKLWRFNRPPLEHGVGDVPTVRSQLTPEYLLLVRNSHLVSAGNVLKDRIKSRLSEVASSSSPKPVFMDTFPKLKVWYRQHQACIASTLSGLVGTPVCEIADGLLTTIFRKLKEGSQSLITVNSASSSSSGPRNDDASIRPKLPAWDILEAVPFVVDAALTACAHGRLSPRELATGLKDLADFLPASLATIVSYFSAEVTRSIWKPVFMNGTDWPSPAANLANVEGQIRRILATTGVNIPSLAAGGSSPATLPLPLAAFVSLTITYKIDKASERFLNLAGPALESLAAGCPWPCMPIVASLWTQKAKRWSDFLVFSASRTVFLQNADAVVQLLKSCFTATLGLNTTSMTSNGGVGGLLGHGFGSHFYGGISPVAPGILYLRVYRSIRNTVFITEEVVSILMQSVREIACSGLSRERLEKLKANSKNRKRYGHVSLTAAMAQMKLASSLAASLVWSSGGHCLVQSLIKETLPSWFISVHRSEQEEGADGVVAMLGGYALAYFTVLCGTFAWGVDSASSASKRRPKILGIHMEFLASALDGKISLGCDWATWRAYVSGFVSLMVACTPNWVLEVDVDVLKRLSRGLRQWNEDELALALLGVGGTGTMGAAAELIIRNEL
;
A
#
# COMPACT_ATOMS: atom_id res chain seq x y z
N MET A 1 -4.23 52.00 92.21
CA MET A 1 -5.28 52.95 91.82
C MET A 1 -4.70 53.76 90.68
N SER A 2 -5.09 53.42 89.46
CA SER A 2 -4.53 53.90 88.21
C SER A 2 -5.71 54.18 87.29
N GLN A 3 -5.85 55.43 86.89
CA GLN A 3 -6.79 55.86 85.86
C GLN A 3 -6.05 56.78 84.90
N GLU A 4 -6.53 56.70 83.67
CA GLU A 4 -5.92 57.04 82.39
C GLU A 4 -5.60 58.51 82.16
N MET A 5 -4.71 58.72 81.20
CA MET A 5 -4.65 59.93 80.40
C MET A 5 -4.44 59.50 78.94
N ASP A 6 -5.52 59.59 78.17
CA ASP A 6 -5.54 59.45 76.71
C ASP A 6 -4.78 60.61 76.08
N VAL A 7 -3.95 60.30 75.08
CA VAL A 7 -3.31 61.27 74.19
C VAL A 7 -3.88 61.07 72.80
N ASP A 8 -4.53 62.12 72.29
CA ASP A 8 -4.89 62.32 70.89
C ASP A 8 -3.65 62.16 69.97
N SER A 9 -3.77 61.37 68.90
CA SER A 9 -2.93 61.55 67.72
C SER A 9 -3.53 60.90 66.45
N CYS A 10 -3.94 61.76 65.53
CA CYS A 10 -3.83 61.63 64.07
C CYS A 10 -4.65 60.51 63.37
N GLY A 11 -5.88 60.81 62.96
CA GLY A 11 -6.65 59.91 62.09
C GLY A 11 -7.82 60.58 61.37
N SER A 12 -7.56 61.44 60.38
CA SER A 12 -8.62 61.83 59.42
C SER A 12 -8.14 62.38 58.06
N PHE A 13 -6.83 62.50 57.82
CA PHE A 13 -6.31 62.83 56.49
C PHE A 13 -6.12 61.59 55.59
N ASP A 14 -5.97 60.40 56.15
CA ASP A 14 -5.80 59.17 55.36
C ASP A 14 -7.11 58.65 54.76
N GLU A 15 -8.28 58.83 55.40
CA GLU A 15 -9.55 58.32 54.86
C GLU A 15 -10.04 59.05 53.59
N LYS A 16 -9.85 60.38 53.50
CA LYS A 16 -10.13 61.13 52.25
C LYS A 16 -9.10 60.84 51.16
N SER A 17 -7.87 60.53 51.55
CA SER A 17 -6.80 60.10 50.64
C SER A 17 -7.09 58.72 50.06
N THR A 18 -7.51 57.74 50.88
CA THR A 18 -7.83 56.36 50.47
C THR A 18 -9.13 56.29 49.66
N GLU A 19 -10.14 57.10 49.97
CA GLU A 19 -11.37 57.18 49.18
C GLU A 19 -11.11 57.83 47.80
N SER A 20 -10.31 58.90 47.76
CA SER A 20 -9.85 59.51 46.49
C SER A 20 -8.96 58.56 45.69
N HIS A 21 -8.09 57.79 46.35
CA HIS A 21 -7.26 56.75 45.73
C HIS A 21 -8.12 55.60 45.20
N GLY A 22 -9.16 55.18 45.91
CA GLY A 22 -10.09 54.14 45.46
C GLY A 22 -10.90 54.58 44.24
N ILE A 23 -11.34 55.84 44.19
CA ILE A 23 -12.01 56.42 43.01
C ILE A 23 -11.05 56.50 41.82
N LEU A 24 -9.83 56.99 42.02
CA LEU A 24 -8.78 57.03 40.99
C LEU A 24 -8.38 55.63 40.51
N GLN A 25 -8.24 54.67 41.43
CA GLN A 25 -7.92 53.28 41.11
C GLN A 25 -9.02 52.63 40.29
N ASN A 26 -10.29 52.84 40.64
CA ASN A 26 -11.42 52.32 39.88
C ASN A 26 -11.56 52.99 38.51
N ALA A 27 -11.36 54.31 38.43
CA ALA A 27 -11.33 55.05 37.16
C ALA A 27 -10.18 54.57 36.26
N ASN A 28 -8.97 54.41 36.80
CA ASN A 28 -7.80 53.91 36.06
C ASN A 28 -8.00 52.46 35.62
N THR A 29 -8.62 51.61 36.45
CA THR A 29 -8.94 50.21 36.10
C THR A 29 -9.97 50.16 34.98
N THR A 30 -11.02 50.99 35.05
CA THR A 30 -12.03 51.09 33.99
C THR A 30 -11.39 51.56 32.69
N MET A 31 -10.58 52.62 32.74
CA MET A 31 -9.85 53.14 31.58
C MET A 31 -8.88 52.10 30.97
N ALA A 32 -8.18 51.32 31.79
CA ALA A 32 -7.30 50.25 31.32
C ALA A 32 -8.08 49.15 30.58
N ILE A 33 -9.26 48.77 31.09
CA ILE A 33 -10.16 47.80 30.45
C ILE A 33 -10.68 48.32 29.11
N GLU A 34 -11.08 49.61 29.06
CA GLU A 34 -11.52 50.25 27.82
C GLU A 34 -10.39 50.30 26.78
N ILE A 35 -9.15 50.61 27.21
CA ILE A 35 -7.96 50.60 26.35
C ILE A 35 -7.68 49.18 25.81
N ILE A 36 -7.80 48.13 26.63
CA ILE A 36 -7.68 46.74 26.18
C ILE A 36 -8.73 46.42 25.11
N GLY A 37 -9.99 46.84 25.33
CA GLY A 37 -11.05 46.71 24.33
C GLY A 37 -10.74 47.44 23.02
N GLN A 38 -10.22 48.66 23.11
CA GLN A 38 -9.82 49.45 21.93
C GLN A 38 -8.66 48.80 21.17
N PHE A 39 -7.67 48.22 21.87
CA PHE A 39 -6.58 47.47 21.24
C PHE A 39 -7.07 46.20 20.54
N LEU A 40 -7.98 45.45 21.15
CA LEU A 40 -8.57 44.24 20.54
C LEU A 40 -9.43 44.59 19.31
N GLN A 41 -10.07 45.75 19.30
CA GLN A 41 -10.86 46.25 18.16
C GLN A 41 -10.00 46.89 17.06
N ASN A 42 -8.78 47.34 17.38
CA ASN A 42 -7.87 47.94 16.41
C ASN A 42 -7.38 46.89 15.40
N LYS A 43 -7.59 47.15 14.10
CA LYS A 43 -7.31 46.20 13.00
C LYS A 43 -5.85 45.74 12.90
N VAL A 44 -4.89 46.63 13.15
CA VAL A 44 -3.45 46.32 13.13
C VAL A 44 -3.10 45.47 14.34
N THR A 45 -3.55 45.89 15.51
CA THR A 45 -3.26 45.22 16.78
C THR A 45 -3.91 43.84 16.83
N SER A 46 -5.15 43.68 16.36
CA SER A 46 -5.84 42.39 16.29
C SER A 46 -5.15 41.42 15.32
N ARG A 47 -4.64 41.89 14.17
CA ARG A 47 -3.82 41.07 13.26
C ARG A 47 -2.48 40.66 13.88
N ILE A 48 -1.84 41.49 14.70
CA ILE A 48 -0.61 41.12 15.42
C ILE A 48 -0.92 40.12 16.54
N LEU A 49 -2.01 40.33 17.29
CA LEU A 49 -2.46 39.39 18.32
C LEU A 49 -2.87 38.05 17.71
N TYR A 50 -3.39 38.03 16.48
CA TYR A 50 -3.63 36.80 15.73
C TYR A 50 -2.33 36.01 15.47
N LEU A 51 -1.22 36.69 15.14
CA LEU A 51 0.08 36.03 15.01
C LEU A 51 0.57 35.45 16.34
N ALA A 52 0.36 36.17 17.45
CA ALA A 52 0.70 35.69 18.78
C ALA A 52 -0.16 34.48 19.17
N ARG A 53 -1.44 34.49 18.84
CA ARG A 53 -2.34 33.34 19.02
C ARG A 53 -1.85 32.10 18.26
N GLN A 54 -1.40 32.26 17.02
CA GLN A 54 -0.92 31.15 16.20
C GLN A 54 0.44 30.61 16.66
N ASN A 55 1.37 31.50 17.03
CA ASN A 55 2.78 31.13 17.24
C ASN A 55 3.21 31.05 18.71
N LEU A 56 2.39 31.55 19.64
CA LEU A 56 2.63 31.58 21.09
C LEU A 56 1.41 31.05 21.86
N PRO A 57 0.95 29.79 21.60
CA PRO A 57 -0.30 29.27 22.11
C PRO A 57 -0.36 29.23 23.65
N VAL A 58 0.74 28.88 24.33
CA VAL A 58 0.81 28.82 25.80
C VAL A 58 0.65 30.20 26.43
N GLN A 59 1.34 31.20 25.89
CA GLN A 59 1.24 32.58 26.36
C GLN A 59 -0.13 33.17 26.05
N TRP A 60 -0.69 32.83 24.88
CA TRP A 60 -2.03 33.24 24.47
C TRP A 60 -3.10 32.64 25.38
N GLU A 61 -3.00 31.36 25.72
CA GLU A 61 -3.94 30.70 26.63
C GLU A 61 -3.89 31.34 28.01
N SER A 62 -2.70 31.57 28.57
CA SER A 62 -2.55 32.28 29.85
C SER A 62 -3.14 33.70 29.79
N PHE A 63 -2.95 34.40 28.67
CA PHE A 63 -3.53 35.73 28.44
C PHE A 63 -5.07 35.67 28.39
N ILE A 64 -5.65 34.70 27.68
CA ILE A 64 -7.10 34.51 27.59
C ILE A 64 -7.70 34.07 28.93
N GLN A 65 -7.04 33.18 29.67
CA GLN A 65 -7.48 32.79 31.02
C GLN A 65 -7.54 34.01 31.95
N ARG A 66 -6.52 34.88 31.93
CA ARG A 66 -6.51 36.13 32.70
C ARG A 66 -7.58 37.11 32.25
N LEU A 67 -7.86 37.19 30.94
CA LEU A 67 -8.97 38.00 30.41
C LEU A 67 -10.34 37.43 30.82
N ARG A 68 -10.51 36.11 30.86
CA ARG A 68 -11.75 35.48 31.34
C ARG A 68 -11.99 35.77 32.83
N LEU A 69 -10.94 35.71 33.65
CA LEU A 69 -11.02 36.14 35.06
C LEU A 69 -11.41 37.61 35.21
N LEU A 70 -10.88 38.48 34.35
CA LEU A 70 -11.27 39.89 34.29
C LEU A 70 -12.76 40.05 33.93
N VAL A 71 -13.29 39.23 33.02
CA VAL A 71 -14.71 39.24 32.63
C VAL A 71 -15.62 38.80 33.78
N THR A 72 -15.23 37.77 34.54
CA THR A 72 -16.06 37.22 35.62
C THR A 72 -16.07 38.10 36.87
N ASP A 73 -14.89 38.61 37.25
CA ASP A 73 -14.65 39.12 38.62
C ASP A 73 -14.59 40.66 38.69
N SER A 74 -14.51 41.35 37.55
CA SER A 74 -14.38 42.83 37.55
C SER A 74 -15.72 43.56 37.68
N ALA A 75 -15.94 44.20 38.83
CA ALA A 75 -17.04 45.14 39.01
C ALA A 75 -16.90 46.41 38.14
N ALA A 76 -15.66 46.81 37.80
CA ALA A 76 -15.38 47.96 36.93
C ALA A 76 -15.82 47.72 35.49
N LEU A 77 -15.62 46.49 34.97
CA LEU A 77 -16.08 46.10 33.63
C LEU A 77 -17.61 46.12 33.51
N ARG A 78 -18.34 45.66 34.54
CA ARG A 78 -19.82 45.68 34.55
C ARG A 78 -20.40 47.10 34.55
N ASN A 79 -19.63 48.07 35.03
CA ASN A 79 -20.02 49.48 35.12
C ASN A 79 -19.49 50.34 33.95
N SER A 80 -18.72 49.75 33.02
CA SER A 80 -18.21 50.45 31.83
C SER A 80 -19.33 50.76 30.84
N LYS A 81 -19.28 51.95 30.23
CA LYS A 81 -20.25 52.38 29.20
C LYS A 81 -19.82 52.03 27.78
N SER A 82 -18.54 51.79 27.54
CA SER A 82 -17.98 51.63 26.19
C SER A 82 -17.72 50.16 25.81
N LEU A 83 -17.59 49.27 26.80
CA LEU A 83 -17.22 47.87 26.58
C LEU A 83 -17.96 46.96 27.55
N THR A 84 -18.88 46.13 27.04
CA THR A 84 -19.64 45.18 27.88
C THR A 84 -18.86 43.89 28.10
N PRO A 85 -19.19 43.12 29.17
CA PRO A 85 -18.62 41.80 29.40
C PRO A 85 -18.82 40.86 28.21
N GLU A 86 -20.00 40.88 27.58
CA GLU A 86 -20.27 40.04 26.39
C GLU A 86 -19.45 40.50 25.17
N ALA A 87 -19.23 41.80 25.00
CA ALA A 87 -18.43 42.34 23.90
C ALA A 87 -16.95 41.95 24.04
N LEU A 88 -16.39 42.02 25.25
CA LEU A 88 -15.02 41.58 25.50
C LEU A 88 -14.91 40.05 25.38
N GLN A 89 -15.93 39.30 25.82
CA GLN A 89 -15.98 37.84 25.64
C GLN A 89 -16.04 37.46 24.15
N LEU A 90 -16.80 38.17 23.33
CA LEU A 90 -16.88 37.97 21.87
C LEU A 90 -15.55 38.31 21.17
N LEU A 91 -14.88 39.40 21.58
CA LEU A 91 -13.55 39.78 21.08
C LEU A 91 -12.45 38.77 21.48
N THR A 92 -12.65 38.05 22.57
CA THR A 92 -11.75 36.96 23.01
C THR A 92 -12.16 35.57 22.52
N SER A 93 -13.31 35.45 21.85
CA SER A 93 -13.84 34.18 21.34
C SER A 93 -13.27 33.82 19.98
N ASP A 94 -13.28 32.52 19.67
CA ASP A 94 -12.82 31.99 18.38
C ASP A 94 -13.65 32.49 17.18
N ALA A 95 -14.86 33.01 17.43
CA ALA A 95 -15.75 33.55 16.41
C ALA A 95 -15.28 34.89 15.80
N CYS A 96 -14.25 35.53 16.35
CA CYS A 96 -13.69 36.78 15.80
C CYS A 96 -12.89 36.58 14.48
N GLU A 97 -12.76 35.34 14.00
CA GLU A 97 -12.18 35.01 12.68
C GLU A 97 -12.84 35.77 11.52
N VAL A 98 -14.15 36.03 11.61
CA VAL A 98 -14.96 36.54 10.50
C VAL A 98 -14.60 37.98 10.10
N PHE A 99 -14.12 38.82 11.02
CA PHE A 99 -13.77 40.22 10.74
C PHE A 99 -12.39 40.44 10.10
N SER A 100 -11.55 39.40 10.04
CA SER A 100 -10.19 39.50 9.45
C SER A 100 -10.13 39.12 7.97
N ARG A 101 -11.16 38.44 7.45
CA ARG A 101 -11.18 37.85 6.10
C ARG A 101 -11.82 38.76 5.04
N GLU A 102 -12.44 39.88 5.43
CA GLU A 102 -12.96 40.90 4.51
C GLU A 102 -11.83 41.83 4.01
N CYS A 103 -10.88 41.28 3.26
CA CYS A 103 -9.99 42.07 2.40
C CYS A 103 -10.40 41.83 0.94
N LYS A 104 -10.52 42.91 0.16
CA LYS A 104 -11.02 42.90 -1.23
C LYS A 104 -10.36 41.78 -2.05
N THR A 105 -11.14 40.75 -2.38
CA THR A 105 -10.64 39.58 -3.13
C THR A 105 -10.26 39.98 -4.56
N SER A 106 -8.96 40.07 -4.82
CA SER A 106 -8.45 40.16 -6.19
C SER A 106 -8.77 38.86 -6.94
N SER A 107 -8.83 38.89 -8.27
CA SER A 107 -9.06 37.69 -9.08
C SER A 107 -8.03 36.58 -8.76
N HIS A 108 -6.77 36.94 -8.53
CA HIS A 108 -5.66 36.07 -8.13
C HIS A 108 -5.89 35.33 -6.80
N GLN A 109 -6.45 35.99 -5.78
CA GLN A 109 -6.76 35.35 -4.49
C GLN A 109 -7.88 34.30 -4.59
N LYS A 110 -8.84 34.48 -5.52
CA LYS A 110 -9.84 33.44 -5.82
C LYS A 110 -9.18 32.19 -6.44
N PHE A 111 -8.12 32.35 -7.24
CA PHE A 111 -7.37 31.21 -7.78
C PHE A 111 -6.62 30.44 -6.70
N HIS A 112 -5.99 31.13 -5.75
CA HIS A 112 -5.33 30.50 -4.61
C HIS A 112 -6.34 29.78 -3.70
N ALA A 113 -7.51 30.36 -3.49
CA ALA A 113 -8.60 29.70 -2.76
C ALA A 113 -9.16 28.47 -3.49
N ILE A 114 -9.30 28.51 -4.83
CA ILE A 114 -9.74 27.36 -5.64
C ILE A 114 -8.64 26.27 -5.73
N MET A 115 -7.37 26.67 -5.64
CA MET A 115 -6.22 25.75 -5.53
C MET A 115 -6.21 25.07 -4.15
N ALA A 116 -6.37 25.83 -3.06
CA ALA A 116 -6.30 25.36 -1.68
C ALA A 116 -7.58 24.66 -1.16
N PHE A 117 -8.74 24.92 -1.75
CA PHE A 117 -10.01 24.31 -1.33
C PHE A 117 -10.75 23.66 -2.50
N GLY A 118 -11.31 22.48 -2.28
CA GLY A 118 -12.23 21.85 -3.21
C GLY A 118 -13.44 22.76 -3.50
N SER A 119 -13.69 23.05 -4.77
CA SER A 119 -14.93 23.70 -5.22
C SER A 119 -16.11 22.86 -4.74
N HIS A 120 -16.97 23.42 -3.88
CA HIS A 120 -18.25 22.81 -3.47
C HIS A 120 -19.14 22.62 -4.69
N ALA A 121 -18.96 21.49 -5.39
CA ALA A 121 -19.78 21.10 -6.52
C ALA A 121 -20.31 19.69 -6.25
N SER A 122 -21.64 19.59 -6.15
CA SER A 122 -22.51 18.44 -6.45
C SER A 122 -21.88 17.04 -6.38
N SER A 123 -22.44 16.19 -5.52
CA SER A 123 -22.03 14.82 -5.16
C SER A 123 -21.71 13.86 -6.33
N ALA A 124 -22.04 14.20 -7.57
CA ALA A 124 -21.77 13.37 -8.76
C ALA A 124 -20.31 13.48 -9.28
N HIS A 125 -19.56 14.53 -8.95
CA HIS A 125 -18.19 14.75 -9.46
C HIS A 125 -17.07 14.49 -8.43
N CYS A 126 -17.41 14.10 -7.20
CA CYS A 126 -16.44 13.90 -6.11
C CYS A 126 -15.53 12.67 -6.26
N SER A 127 -15.72 11.82 -7.28
CA SER A 127 -14.94 10.58 -7.40
C SER A 127 -13.57 10.72 -8.06
N GLU A 128 -13.28 11.87 -8.68
CA GLU A 128 -12.02 12.14 -9.39
C GLU A 128 -10.89 12.57 -8.45
N ILE A 129 -11.24 13.17 -7.31
CA ILE A 129 -10.30 13.67 -6.30
C ILE A 129 -9.62 12.53 -5.53
N TRP A 130 -10.26 11.35 -5.49
CA TRP A 130 -9.79 10.17 -4.77
C TRP A 130 -9.04 9.15 -5.65
N LEU A 131 -8.74 9.50 -6.91
CA LEU A 131 -7.99 8.66 -7.84
C LEU A 131 -6.71 8.05 -7.22
N PRO A 132 -5.91 8.78 -6.41
CA PRO A 132 -4.72 8.18 -5.82
C PRO A 132 -5.01 7.00 -4.87
N LEU A 133 -6.15 7.00 -4.16
CA LEU A 133 -6.59 5.84 -3.37
C LEU A 133 -6.90 4.66 -4.26
N ASP A 134 -7.66 4.87 -5.34
CA ASP A 134 -7.99 3.82 -6.32
C ASP A 134 -6.72 3.17 -6.90
N VAL A 135 -5.70 3.98 -7.24
CA VAL A 135 -4.42 3.50 -7.77
C VAL A 135 -3.62 2.77 -6.70
N ALA A 136 -3.51 3.30 -5.48
CA ALA A 136 -2.75 2.68 -4.39
C ALA A 136 -3.36 1.35 -3.94
N LEU A 137 -4.69 1.27 -3.83
CA LEU A 137 -5.41 0.06 -3.48
C LEU A 137 -5.24 -1.03 -4.55
N GLU A 138 -5.28 -0.66 -5.83
CA GLU A 138 -5.06 -1.59 -6.95
C GLU A 138 -3.59 -2.06 -7.01
N ASP A 139 -2.64 -1.16 -6.77
CA ASP A 139 -1.22 -1.47 -6.71
C ASP A 139 -0.87 -2.43 -5.56
N ALA A 140 -1.56 -2.29 -4.42
CA ALA A 140 -1.42 -3.19 -3.27
C ALA A 140 -1.91 -4.62 -3.55
N MET A 141 -2.74 -4.83 -4.58
CA MET A 141 -3.21 -6.17 -4.99
C MET A 141 -2.24 -6.88 -5.94
N ASP A 142 -1.07 -6.30 -6.24
CA ASP A 142 -0.09 -6.98 -7.08
C ASP A 142 0.51 -8.19 -6.37
N GLY A 143 0.03 -9.39 -6.73
CA GLY A 143 0.64 -10.66 -6.33
C GLY A 143 2.08 -10.83 -6.82
N TYR A 144 2.62 -9.84 -7.57
CA TYR A 144 4.02 -9.69 -7.94
C TYR A 144 4.90 -8.81 -7.03
N ASP A 145 4.41 -8.23 -5.93
CA ASP A 145 5.25 -7.62 -4.89
C ASP A 145 4.75 -7.97 -3.48
N VAL A 146 5.69 -8.17 -2.54
CA VAL A 146 5.38 -8.38 -1.11
C VAL A 146 5.93 -7.17 -0.38
N ASN A 147 5.06 -6.27 0.06
CA ASN A 147 5.47 -5.06 0.75
C ASN A 147 5.88 -5.37 2.20
N PRO A 148 7.03 -4.84 2.67
CA PRO A 148 7.50 -5.03 4.05
C PRO A 148 6.82 -4.07 5.02
N THR A 149 6.30 -2.95 4.52
CA THR A 149 5.52 -1.95 5.26
C THR A 149 4.04 -2.30 5.21
N SER A 150 3.31 -2.00 6.30
CA SER A 150 1.87 -2.24 6.37
C SER A 150 1.11 -1.42 5.34
N ALA A 151 0.09 -2.02 4.71
CA ALA A 151 -0.85 -1.28 3.87
C ALA A 151 -1.66 -0.26 4.70
N ILE A 152 -1.87 -0.53 5.99
CA ILE A 152 -2.56 0.37 6.91
C ILE A 152 -1.80 1.70 7.01
N GLU A 153 -0.48 1.66 7.27
CA GLU A 153 0.36 2.86 7.35
C GLU A 153 0.38 3.66 6.04
N ILE A 154 0.51 2.97 4.90
CA ILE A 154 0.53 3.61 3.57
C ILE A 154 -0.81 4.30 3.29
N ILE A 155 -1.94 3.62 3.52
CA ILE A 155 -3.27 4.15 3.22
C ILE A 155 -3.66 5.25 4.22
N THR A 156 -3.31 5.14 5.51
CA THR A 156 -3.48 6.22 6.49
C THR A 156 -2.74 7.48 6.03
N GLY A 157 -1.45 7.36 5.70
CA GLY A 157 -0.65 8.51 5.25
C GLY A 157 -1.18 9.14 3.96
N LEU A 158 -1.60 8.32 3.00
CA LEU A 158 -2.22 8.77 1.76
C LEU A 158 -3.56 9.48 2.01
N THR A 159 -4.40 8.93 2.91
CA THR A 159 -5.72 9.50 3.24
C THR A 159 -5.57 10.86 3.91
N LYS A 160 -4.66 11.00 4.89
CA LYS A 160 -4.33 12.31 5.51
C LYS A 160 -3.84 13.31 4.47
N SER A 161 -2.96 12.89 3.57
CA SER A 161 -2.41 13.75 2.52
C SER A 161 -3.49 14.27 1.58
N LEU A 162 -4.42 13.41 1.17
CA LEU A 162 -5.53 13.79 0.30
C LEU A 162 -6.55 14.66 1.04
N GLN A 163 -6.85 14.36 2.30
CA GLN A 163 -7.75 15.19 3.10
C GLN A 163 -7.21 16.62 3.25
N ALA A 164 -5.92 16.76 3.58
CA ALA A 164 -5.27 18.06 3.75
C ALA A 164 -5.17 18.86 2.44
N ILE A 165 -4.76 18.22 1.35
CA ILE A 165 -4.59 18.90 0.04
C ILE A 165 -5.93 19.29 -0.57
N ASN A 166 -6.97 18.48 -0.40
CA ASN A 166 -8.28 18.77 -0.98
C ASN A 166 -9.16 19.64 -0.07
N GLY A 167 -8.77 19.81 1.20
CA GLY A 167 -9.52 20.59 2.19
C GLY A 167 -10.90 20.00 2.47
N THR A 168 -11.02 18.66 2.44
CA THR A 168 -12.30 17.95 2.63
C THR A 168 -12.58 17.68 4.10
N THR A 169 -13.86 17.53 4.43
CA THR A 169 -14.28 17.03 5.75
C THR A 169 -13.84 15.57 5.94
N TRP A 170 -13.79 15.09 7.19
CA TRP A 170 -13.51 13.68 7.44
C TRP A 170 -14.64 12.79 6.90
N HIS A 171 -15.89 13.29 6.92
CA HIS A 171 -17.03 12.67 6.26
C HIS A 171 -16.76 12.31 4.78
N ASP A 172 -16.41 13.31 3.97
CA ASP A 172 -16.16 13.11 2.53
C ASP A 172 -14.95 12.22 2.28
N THR A 173 -13.95 12.31 3.17
CA THR A 173 -12.72 11.52 3.11
C THR A 173 -13.00 10.04 3.37
N PHE A 174 -13.75 9.72 4.42
CA PHE A 174 -14.16 8.33 4.71
C PHE A 174 -15.06 7.77 3.60
N LEU A 175 -16.00 8.56 3.08
CA LEU A 175 -16.84 8.14 1.96
C LEU A 175 -15.99 7.83 0.70
N GLY A 176 -15.02 8.69 0.38
CA GLY A 176 -14.07 8.47 -0.72
C GLY A 176 -13.27 7.17 -0.57
N LEU A 177 -12.77 6.90 0.64
CA LEU A 177 -12.04 5.67 0.96
C LEU A 177 -12.92 4.41 0.80
N TRP A 178 -14.16 4.43 1.31
CA TRP A 178 -15.11 3.32 1.14
C TRP A 178 -15.45 3.06 -0.32
N ILE A 179 -15.70 4.12 -1.10
CA ILE A 179 -16.00 4.00 -2.54
C ILE A 179 -14.82 3.39 -3.30
N ALA A 180 -13.59 3.83 -3.03
CA ALA A 180 -12.39 3.28 -3.68
C ALA A 180 -12.19 1.79 -3.34
N ALA A 181 -12.38 1.41 -2.07
CA ALA A 181 -12.26 0.02 -1.63
C ALA A 181 -13.38 -0.88 -2.18
N LEU A 182 -14.62 -0.39 -2.26
CA LEU A 182 -15.72 -1.12 -2.89
C LEU A 182 -15.48 -1.31 -4.39
N ARG A 183 -15.01 -0.27 -5.09
CA ARG A 183 -14.63 -0.38 -6.51
C ARG A 183 -13.54 -1.42 -6.73
N LEU A 184 -12.54 -1.52 -5.84
CA LEU A 184 -11.51 -2.57 -5.90
C LEU A 184 -12.12 -3.97 -5.86
N VAL A 185 -13.05 -4.23 -4.93
CA VAL A 185 -13.71 -5.54 -4.79
C VAL A 185 -14.62 -5.83 -5.98
N GLN A 186 -15.36 -4.83 -6.46
CA GLN A 186 -16.31 -4.97 -7.57
C GLN A 186 -15.67 -5.11 -8.95
N ARG A 187 -14.40 -4.73 -9.11
CA ARG A 187 -13.62 -4.99 -10.34
C ARG A 187 -13.31 -6.48 -10.45
N GLU A 188 -14.31 -7.34 -10.64
CA GLU A 188 -14.08 -8.78 -10.83
C GLU A 188 -13.25 -8.98 -12.13
N ARG A 189 -12.05 -9.58 -12.00
CA ARG A 189 -11.09 -9.75 -13.12
C ARG A 189 -10.45 -11.13 -13.09
N ASN A 190 -11.20 -12.14 -13.52
CA ASN A 190 -10.78 -13.55 -13.42
C ASN A 190 -10.01 -14.11 -14.63
N PRO A 191 -9.18 -13.32 -15.34
CA PRO A 191 -7.94 -14.00 -15.74
C PRO A 191 -6.63 -13.18 -15.70
N ILE A 192 -6.63 -11.88 -15.42
CA ILE A 192 -5.42 -11.05 -15.58
C ILE A 192 -4.43 -11.22 -14.41
N GLU A 193 -4.92 -11.59 -13.23
CA GLU A 193 -4.12 -11.63 -12.00
C GLU A 193 -3.57 -13.01 -11.64
N GLY A 194 -4.00 -14.06 -12.35
CA GLY A 194 -3.51 -15.40 -12.10
C GLY A 194 -4.56 -16.49 -12.31
N PRO A 195 -4.16 -17.75 -12.16
CA PRO A 195 -5.03 -18.92 -12.26
C PRO A 195 -6.05 -19.06 -11.12
N LEU A 196 -5.83 -18.34 -10.01
CA LEU A 196 -6.67 -18.28 -8.81
C LEU A 196 -7.02 -16.80 -8.54
N PRO A 197 -8.31 -16.41 -8.48
CA PRO A 197 -8.70 -15.04 -8.18
C PRO A 197 -8.28 -14.60 -6.77
N HIS A 198 -7.64 -13.43 -6.64
CA HIS A 198 -7.25 -12.84 -5.34
C HIS A 198 -8.42 -12.18 -4.58
N LEU A 199 -9.61 -12.77 -4.66
CA LEU A 199 -10.81 -12.19 -4.09
C LEU A 199 -10.73 -12.07 -2.56
N ASP A 200 -10.22 -13.10 -1.87
CA ASP A 200 -10.07 -13.09 -0.41
C ASP A 200 -9.13 -11.95 0.05
N THR A 201 -8.07 -11.68 -0.71
CA THR A 201 -7.15 -10.56 -0.45
C THR A 201 -7.84 -9.20 -0.62
N ARG A 202 -8.65 -9.02 -1.67
CA ARG A 202 -9.42 -7.77 -1.88
C ARG A 202 -10.49 -7.55 -0.82
N LEU A 203 -11.14 -8.63 -0.38
CA LEU A 203 -12.09 -8.60 0.73
C LEU A 203 -11.39 -8.28 2.06
N SER A 204 -10.18 -8.80 2.28
CA SER A 204 -9.33 -8.43 3.41
C SER A 204 -8.99 -6.93 3.39
N MET A 205 -8.66 -6.36 2.23
CA MET A 205 -8.45 -4.92 2.08
C MET A 205 -9.69 -4.12 2.53
N LEU A 206 -10.88 -4.48 2.04
CA LEU A 206 -12.12 -3.78 2.35
C LEU A 206 -12.58 -3.95 3.80
N PHE A 207 -12.59 -5.18 4.32
CA PHE A 207 -13.24 -5.51 5.60
C PHE A 207 -12.29 -5.63 6.79
N SER A 208 -10.98 -5.69 6.56
CA SER A 208 -9.98 -5.69 7.63
C SER A 208 -9.12 -4.43 7.60
N ILE A 209 -8.47 -4.12 6.46
CA ILE A 209 -7.50 -3.01 6.37
C ILE A 209 -8.18 -1.64 6.46
N VAL A 210 -9.23 -1.37 5.69
CA VAL A 210 -9.90 -0.05 5.71
C VAL A 210 -10.49 0.30 7.09
N PRO A 211 -11.20 -0.60 7.80
CA PRO A 211 -11.59 -0.34 9.19
C PRO A 211 -10.41 -0.02 10.12
N LEU A 212 -9.27 -0.71 9.96
CA LEU A 212 -8.07 -0.44 10.76
C LEU A 212 -7.44 0.92 10.44
N VAL A 213 -7.47 1.35 9.17
CA VAL A 213 -7.07 2.71 8.76
C VAL A 213 -7.95 3.75 9.43
N ILE A 214 -9.27 3.54 9.43
CA ILE A 214 -10.22 4.47 10.05
C ILE A 214 -10.04 4.51 11.57
N ALA A 215 -9.77 3.37 12.21
CA ALA A 215 -9.47 3.31 13.64
C ALA A 215 -8.25 4.18 14.00
N ASP A 216 -7.17 4.05 13.22
CA ASP A 216 -5.94 4.84 13.38
C ASP A 216 -6.22 6.35 13.24
N LEU A 217 -7.01 6.73 12.24
CA LEU A 217 -7.41 8.13 12.02
C LEU A 217 -8.30 8.71 13.11
N ILE A 218 -9.13 7.90 13.78
CA ILE A 218 -9.97 8.35 14.90
C ILE A 218 -9.13 8.44 16.19
N GLU A 219 -8.25 7.48 16.45
CA GLU A 219 -7.37 7.50 17.63
C GLU A 219 -6.43 8.71 17.63
N ASP A 220 -5.91 9.12 16.47
CA ASP A 220 -5.10 10.34 16.29
C ASP A 220 -5.79 11.63 16.79
N GLU A 221 -7.13 11.70 16.75
CA GLU A 221 -7.90 12.86 17.24
C GLU A 221 -7.87 12.95 18.76
N SER A 222 -7.92 11.81 19.44
CA SER A 222 -7.98 11.74 20.90
C SER A 222 -6.67 12.15 21.59
N LEU A 223 -5.55 12.17 20.85
CA LEU A 223 -4.21 12.47 21.35
C LEU A 223 -3.82 13.95 21.17
N ALA A 224 -4.34 14.63 20.15
CA ALA A 224 -4.09 16.07 19.94
C ALA A 224 -4.65 16.94 21.09
N THR A 225 -5.62 16.41 21.84
CA THR A 225 -6.24 17.07 23.00
C THR A 225 -5.45 16.83 24.30
N ASP A 226 -4.76 15.69 24.43
CA ASP A 226 -4.09 15.25 25.67
C ASP A 226 -2.65 15.83 25.82
N ASP A 227 -1.97 16.21 24.73
CA ASP A 227 -0.62 16.81 24.79
C ASP A 227 -0.58 18.21 25.49
N ASN A 228 -1.74 18.78 25.82
CA ASN A 228 -1.86 20.05 26.56
C ASN A 228 -2.03 19.89 28.08
N GLU A 229 -2.20 18.68 28.61
CA GLU A 229 -2.38 18.47 30.06
C GLU A 229 -1.17 17.81 30.70
N CYS A 230 -0.19 18.62 31.13
CA CYS A 230 0.81 18.16 32.08
C CYS A 230 0.49 18.69 33.49
N ALA A 231 0.23 17.74 34.38
CA ALA A 231 0.19 17.82 35.85
C ALA A 231 -1.07 18.41 36.51
N GLY A 232 -1.97 17.52 36.99
CA GLY A 232 -2.90 17.87 38.08
C GLY A 232 -4.11 16.94 38.28
N ASN A 233 -3.97 16.01 39.22
CA ASN A 233 -5.01 15.28 39.97
C ASN A 233 -5.88 14.22 39.28
N ASP A 234 -5.77 13.01 39.86
CA ASP A 234 -6.69 11.88 39.75
C ASP A 234 -8.13 12.28 40.12
N HIS A 235 -9.03 12.36 39.13
CA HIS A 235 -10.44 12.07 39.35
C HIS A 235 -11.22 11.89 38.03
N TRP A 236 -11.85 10.72 37.92
CA TRP A 236 -12.97 10.33 37.05
C TRP A 236 -12.68 9.66 35.68
N LYS A 237 -12.88 8.32 35.72
CA LYS A 237 -13.47 7.53 34.63
C LYS A 237 -14.88 8.06 34.30
N GLU A 238 -14.98 9.12 33.52
CA GLU A 238 -16.20 9.43 32.77
C GLU A 238 -15.95 9.14 31.28
N LYS A 239 -16.93 8.50 30.65
CA LYS A 239 -16.89 8.06 29.24
C LYS A 239 -16.42 9.22 28.35
N LYS A 240 -15.29 9.04 27.64
CA LYS A 240 -14.87 9.91 26.53
C LYS A 240 -16.09 10.11 25.61
N CYS A 241 -16.51 11.36 25.41
CA CYS A 241 -17.48 11.70 24.36
C CYS A 241 -16.92 11.23 23.00
N PRO A 242 -17.75 10.70 22.09
CA PRO A 242 -17.33 10.45 20.71
C PRO A 242 -16.80 11.76 20.10
N GLY A 243 -15.62 11.72 19.47
CA GLY A 243 -15.04 12.87 18.76
C GLY A 243 -15.78 13.17 17.46
N ASP A 244 -15.50 14.33 16.86
CA ASP A 244 -16.15 14.82 15.63
C ASP A 244 -15.93 13.83 14.46
N ARG A 245 -14.79 13.11 14.43
CA ARG A 245 -14.52 12.11 13.38
C ARG A 245 -15.38 10.84 13.49
N CYS A 246 -15.82 10.46 14.69
CA CYS A 246 -16.72 9.33 14.86
C CYS A 246 -18.10 9.61 14.24
N ASP A 247 -18.60 10.84 14.42
CA ASP A 247 -19.87 11.27 13.83
C ASP A 247 -19.78 11.40 12.30
N ASP A 248 -18.63 11.86 11.80
CA ASP A 248 -18.31 11.88 10.37
C ASP A 248 -18.25 10.46 9.76
N LEU A 249 -17.73 9.47 10.50
CA LEU A 249 -17.77 8.06 10.08
C LEU A 249 -19.22 7.55 9.99
N VAL A 250 -20.02 7.77 11.02
CA VAL A 250 -21.43 7.34 11.06
C VAL A 250 -22.22 7.94 9.91
N SER A 251 -22.05 9.25 9.67
CA SER A 251 -22.73 9.94 8.57
C SER A 251 -22.27 9.44 7.19
N SER A 252 -20.97 9.18 7.00
CA SER A 252 -20.44 8.64 5.73
C SER A 252 -21.05 7.27 5.39
N LEU A 253 -21.17 6.38 6.38
CA LEU A 253 -21.75 5.04 6.21
C LEU A 253 -23.27 5.06 6.00
N ARG A 254 -23.97 6.11 6.46
CA ARG A 254 -25.40 6.32 6.14
C ARG A 254 -25.57 6.65 4.66
N ILE A 255 -24.82 7.64 4.15
CA ILE A 255 -24.86 8.06 2.74
C ILE A 255 -24.35 6.95 1.81
N LEU A 256 -23.40 6.13 2.26
CA LEU A 256 -22.93 4.97 1.50
C LEU A 256 -24.09 4.03 1.08
N GLY A 257 -25.16 3.95 1.88
CA GLY A 257 -26.36 3.18 1.56
C GLY A 257 -27.08 3.58 0.27
N ASP A 258 -26.90 4.83 -0.18
CA ASP A 258 -27.52 5.34 -1.40
C ASP A 258 -26.81 4.81 -2.67
N TYR A 259 -25.57 4.33 -2.54
CA TYR A 259 -24.78 3.77 -3.65
C TYR A 259 -25.07 2.28 -3.87
N GLN A 260 -26.33 1.91 -4.08
CA GLN A 260 -26.77 0.51 -4.19
C GLN A 260 -25.99 -0.30 -5.26
N GLY A 261 -25.60 0.34 -6.36
CA GLY A 261 -24.80 -0.28 -7.42
C GLY A 261 -23.39 -0.69 -6.98
N LEU A 262 -22.80 0.00 -5.98
CA LEU A 262 -21.49 -0.32 -5.41
C LEU A 262 -21.54 -1.36 -4.29
N LEU A 263 -22.73 -1.62 -3.74
CA LEU A 263 -22.90 -2.47 -2.55
C LEU A 263 -23.28 -3.91 -2.88
N THR A 264 -23.38 -4.28 -4.16
CA THR A 264 -23.69 -5.64 -4.59
C THR A 264 -22.56 -6.60 -4.21
N PRO A 265 -22.82 -7.64 -3.38
CA PRO A 265 -21.77 -8.56 -2.95
C PRO A 265 -21.39 -9.56 -4.06
N PRO A 266 -20.09 -9.92 -4.19
CA PRO A 266 -19.66 -11.04 -5.02
C PRO A 266 -20.34 -12.34 -4.61
N HIS A 267 -20.54 -13.28 -5.55
CA HIS A 267 -21.29 -14.53 -5.32
C HIS A 267 -20.79 -15.33 -4.09
N SER A 268 -19.47 -15.36 -3.85
CA SER A 268 -18.87 -16.08 -2.71
C SER A 268 -19.19 -15.46 -1.34
N VAL A 269 -19.62 -14.20 -1.30
CA VAL A 269 -19.82 -13.41 -0.07
C VAL A 269 -21.32 -13.17 0.22
N VAL A 270 -22.21 -13.48 -0.73
CA VAL A 270 -23.67 -13.30 -0.58
C VAL A 270 -24.20 -13.95 0.71
N SER A 271 -23.75 -15.16 1.03
CA SER A 271 -24.18 -15.87 2.25
C SER A 271 -23.79 -15.11 3.52
N ALA A 272 -22.55 -14.61 3.59
CA ALA A 272 -22.07 -13.83 4.72
C ALA A 272 -22.81 -12.50 4.85
N ALA A 273 -23.08 -11.82 3.73
CA ALA A 273 -23.87 -10.59 3.72
C ALA A 273 -25.30 -10.81 4.23
N ASN A 274 -25.96 -11.89 3.78
CA ASN A 274 -27.29 -12.26 4.25
C ASN A 274 -27.30 -12.61 5.75
N GLN A 275 -26.26 -13.27 6.25
CA GLN A 275 -26.09 -13.55 7.68
C GLN A 275 -25.97 -12.27 8.51
N ALA A 276 -25.18 -11.29 8.05
CA ALA A 276 -25.06 -9.99 8.71
C ALA A 276 -26.40 -9.23 8.75
N ALA A 277 -27.16 -9.25 7.64
CA ALA A 277 -28.51 -8.67 7.60
C ALA A 277 -29.49 -9.38 8.54
N ALA A 278 -29.44 -10.71 8.59
CA ALA A 278 -30.27 -11.50 9.50
C ALA A 278 -29.94 -11.22 10.98
N LYS A 279 -28.65 -11.06 11.32
CA LYS A 279 -28.19 -10.68 12.67
C LYS A 279 -28.80 -9.34 13.11
N ALA A 280 -28.77 -8.33 12.22
CA ALA A 280 -29.38 -7.03 12.50
C ALA A 280 -30.91 -7.12 12.66
N MET A 281 -31.61 -7.89 11.81
CA MET A 281 -33.06 -8.13 11.95
C MET A 281 -33.44 -8.73 13.30
N LEU A 282 -32.71 -9.75 13.74
CA LEU A 282 -32.99 -10.45 15.00
C LEU A 282 -32.78 -9.54 16.20
N PHE A 283 -31.72 -8.72 16.20
CA PHE A 283 -31.49 -7.72 17.24
C PHE A 283 -32.63 -6.71 17.35
N LEU A 284 -33.14 -6.21 16.21
CA LEU A 284 -34.28 -5.28 16.18
C LEU A 284 -35.59 -5.91 16.68
N SER A 285 -35.75 -7.23 16.52
CA SER A 285 -36.96 -7.96 16.97
C SER A 285 -37.02 -8.23 18.48
N GLY A 286 -36.04 -7.72 19.27
CA GLY A 286 -36.03 -7.87 20.73
C GLY A 286 -35.59 -9.25 21.22
N ILE A 287 -35.20 -10.16 20.31
CA ILE A 287 -34.50 -11.39 20.68
C ILE A 287 -33.09 -10.97 21.10
N ASN A 288 -32.81 -11.05 22.40
CA ASN A 288 -31.52 -10.64 22.94
C ASN A 288 -30.42 -11.54 22.36
N VAL A 289 -29.74 -11.05 21.32
CA VAL A 289 -28.55 -11.68 20.71
C VAL A 289 -27.34 -11.41 21.61
N GLY A 290 -27.46 -11.74 22.90
CA GLY A 290 -26.33 -11.77 23.81
C GLY A 290 -25.44 -12.95 23.40
N SER A 291 -24.39 -12.70 22.63
CA SER A 291 -23.40 -13.70 22.20
C SER A 291 -23.94 -14.96 21.51
N ALA A 292 -25.19 -14.97 21.05
CA ALA A 292 -25.80 -16.16 20.43
C ALA A 292 -25.41 -16.25 18.94
N TYR A 293 -24.31 -16.98 18.72
CA TYR A 293 -23.71 -17.42 17.47
C TYR A 293 -24.72 -17.87 16.40
N PHE A 294 -24.85 -17.09 15.32
CA PHE A 294 -25.54 -17.48 14.09
C PHE A 294 -24.53 -18.02 13.06
N GLU A 295 -23.84 -19.10 13.42
CA GLU A 295 -23.05 -19.87 12.46
C GLU A 295 -23.87 -21.06 12.00
N CYS A 296 -24.10 -21.13 10.69
CA CYS A 296 -24.69 -22.27 9.98
C CYS A 296 -26.22 -22.44 10.12
N THR A 297 -27.00 -21.43 9.72
CA THR A 297 -28.29 -21.73 9.08
C THR A 297 -28.02 -22.13 7.62
N SER A 298 -28.49 -23.31 7.22
CA SER A 298 -28.49 -23.70 5.81
C SER A 298 -29.27 -22.65 5.00
N VAL A 299 -28.78 -22.28 3.82
CA VAL A 299 -29.42 -21.30 2.92
C VAL A 299 -30.89 -21.66 2.61
N LYS A 300 -31.27 -22.93 2.78
CA LYS A 300 -32.64 -23.40 2.58
C LYS A 300 -33.61 -23.04 3.72
N ASP A 301 -33.11 -22.59 4.87
CA ASP A 301 -33.90 -22.38 6.09
C ASP A 301 -33.91 -20.91 6.58
N LEU A 302 -33.24 -19.99 5.86
CA LEU A 302 -33.30 -18.55 6.14
C LEU A 302 -34.58 -17.96 5.51
N PRO A 303 -35.34 -17.10 6.20
CA PRO A 303 -36.52 -16.48 5.59
C PRO A 303 -36.11 -15.76 4.29
N LEU A 304 -36.89 -15.98 3.22
CA LEU A 304 -36.66 -15.47 1.86
C LEU A 304 -36.50 -13.93 1.74
N ASN A 305 -36.64 -13.19 2.85
CA ASN A 305 -36.61 -11.73 2.92
C ASN A 305 -35.27 -11.14 3.42
N CYS A 306 -34.29 -11.93 3.86
CA CYS A 306 -32.98 -11.42 4.32
C CYS A 306 -31.99 -11.22 3.15
N SER A 307 -32.18 -10.16 2.35
CA SER A 307 -31.21 -9.77 1.32
C SER A 307 -30.18 -8.77 1.86
N GLY A 308 -28.99 -9.29 2.19
CA GLY A 308 -27.87 -8.48 2.66
C GLY A 308 -27.00 -7.94 1.52
N ASN A 309 -26.24 -6.88 1.81
CA ASN A 309 -25.32 -6.24 0.87
C ASN A 309 -23.98 -5.94 1.56
N MET A 310 -22.99 -5.43 0.81
CA MET A 310 -21.64 -5.18 1.34
C MET A 310 -21.62 -4.20 2.53
N ARG A 311 -22.59 -3.27 2.61
CA ARG A 311 -22.71 -2.32 3.72
C ARG A 311 -22.96 -3.02 5.05
N HIS A 312 -23.71 -4.12 5.05
CA HIS A 312 -23.94 -4.91 6.27
C HIS A 312 -22.64 -5.49 6.82
N LEU A 313 -21.78 -6.00 5.93
CA LEU A 313 -20.47 -6.54 6.31
C LEU A 313 -19.50 -5.45 6.78
N ILE A 314 -19.53 -4.27 6.15
CA ILE A 314 -18.74 -3.11 6.60
C ILE A 314 -19.14 -2.72 8.03
N VAL A 315 -20.44 -2.61 8.31
CA VAL A 315 -20.94 -2.25 9.64
C VAL A 315 -20.55 -3.31 10.68
N GLU A 316 -20.67 -4.60 10.37
CA GLU A 316 -20.19 -5.67 11.26
C GLU A 316 -18.68 -5.56 11.55
N ALA A 317 -17.87 -5.27 10.53
CA ALA A 317 -16.43 -5.10 10.69
C ALA A 317 -16.06 -3.89 11.55
N CYS A 318 -16.85 -2.82 11.49
CA CYS A 318 -16.69 -1.64 12.34
C CYS A 318 -17.17 -1.89 13.78
N ILE A 319 -18.29 -2.61 13.98
CA ILE A 319 -18.78 -3.00 15.31
C ILE A 319 -17.77 -3.90 16.02
N ALA A 320 -17.21 -4.89 15.31
CA ALA A 320 -16.22 -5.80 15.87
C ALA A 320 -14.95 -5.09 16.41
N ARG A 321 -14.65 -3.90 15.89
CA ARG A 321 -13.48 -3.08 16.27
C ARG A 321 -13.82 -1.94 17.23
N ASN A 322 -15.05 -1.90 17.74
CA ASN A 322 -15.59 -0.82 18.59
C ASN A 322 -15.56 0.56 17.91
N LEU A 323 -15.59 0.63 16.58
CA LEU A 323 -15.75 1.89 15.84
C LEU A 323 -17.21 2.33 15.76
N LEU A 324 -18.13 1.37 15.83
CA LEU A 324 -19.58 1.58 15.88
C LEU A 324 -20.18 0.75 17.01
N ASP A 325 -21.31 1.22 17.53
CA ASP A 325 -22.17 0.42 18.41
C ASP A 325 -23.29 -0.25 17.60
N THR A 326 -23.93 -1.26 18.20
CA THR A 326 -25.14 -1.94 17.75
C THR A 326 -26.31 -0.99 17.44
N SER A 327 -26.25 0.27 17.90
CA SER A 327 -27.15 1.34 17.49
C SER A 327 -27.22 1.56 15.97
N ALA A 328 -26.17 1.17 15.23
CA ALA A 328 -26.14 1.20 13.77
C ALA A 328 -27.24 0.34 13.12
N TYR A 329 -27.72 -0.70 13.80
CA TYR A 329 -28.81 -1.54 13.29
C TYR A 329 -30.15 -0.79 13.18
N PHE A 330 -30.33 0.29 13.92
CA PHE A 330 -31.54 1.12 13.88
C PHE A 330 -31.50 2.20 12.79
N TRP A 331 -30.46 2.26 11.95
CA TRP A 331 -30.39 3.26 10.89
C TRP A 331 -31.55 3.08 9.88
N PRO A 332 -32.21 4.17 9.45
CA PRO A 332 -33.31 4.09 8.48
C PRO A 332 -32.88 3.37 7.20
N GLY A 333 -33.67 2.39 6.76
CA GLY A 333 -33.40 1.62 5.54
C GLY A 333 -32.17 0.68 5.63
N TYR A 334 -31.57 0.48 6.81
CA TYR A 334 -30.48 -0.48 6.99
C TYR A 334 -30.96 -1.92 6.80
N VAL A 335 -32.17 -2.24 7.28
CA VAL A 335 -32.79 -3.56 7.17
C VAL A 335 -34.14 -3.43 6.48
N ASN A 336 -34.34 -4.14 5.37
CA ASN A 336 -35.61 -4.20 4.65
C ASN A 336 -36.46 -5.37 5.17
N GLY A 337 -37.32 -5.14 6.17
CA GLY A 337 -38.25 -6.17 6.66
C GLY A 337 -39.41 -5.60 7.45
N HIS A 338 -40.63 -6.05 7.14
CA HIS A 338 -41.78 -5.89 8.03
C HIS A 338 -41.52 -6.73 9.29
N LEU A 339 -41.42 -6.07 10.46
CA LEU A 339 -41.14 -6.65 11.79
C LEU A 339 -42.17 -7.69 12.30
N ASN A 340 -43.15 -8.09 11.49
CA ASN A 340 -44.34 -8.84 11.94
C ASN A 340 -44.34 -10.35 11.63
N GLN A 341 -43.24 -10.93 11.14
CA GLN A 341 -43.14 -12.39 10.96
C GLN A 341 -42.02 -12.96 11.84
N MET A 342 -42.40 -13.48 13.01
CA MET A 342 -41.53 -14.27 13.87
C MET A 342 -41.14 -15.58 13.15
N PRO A 343 -39.84 -15.91 13.01
CA PRO A 343 -39.42 -17.20 12.49
C PRO A 343 -39.63 -18.28 13.57
N HIS A 344 -40.73 -19.03 13.46
CA HIS A 344 -40.96 -20.23 14.26
C HIS A 344 -40.40 -21.48 13.58
N SER A 345 -39.07 -21.60 13.54
CA SER A 345 -38.35 -22.89 13.46
C SER A 345 -36.84 -22.65 13.40
N ILE A 346 -36.14 -22.79 14.53
CA ILE A 346 -34.67 -22.94 14.56
C ILE A 346 -34.40 -24.45 14.49
N PRO A 347 -33.82 -24.99 13.40
CA PRO A 347 -33.33 -26.36 13.43
C PRO A 347 -32.09 -26.43 14.33
N ALA A 348 -32.07 -27.41 15.23
CA ALA A 348 -30.96 -27.67 16.14
C ALA A 348 -29.75 -28.28 15.39
N GLN A 349 -29.00 -27.48 14.64
CA GLN A 349 -27.57 -27.76 14.46
C GLN A 349 -26.81 -26.96 15.50
N LEU A 350 -26.15 -27.68 16.42
CA LEU A 350 -25.41 -27.08 17.53
C LEU A 350 -24.26 -26.20 16.96
N PRO A 351 -24.10 -24.93 17.38
CA PRO A 351 -23.05 -24.08 16.84
C PRO A 351 -21.66 -24.65 17.19
N SER A 352 -20.84 -24.92 16.17
CA SER A 352 -19.53 -25.58 16.29
C SER A 352 -18.59 -24.83 17.23
N TRP A 353 -18.43 -23.52 17.08
CA TRP A 353 -17.59 -22.70 17.94
C TRP A 353 -18.14 -22.59 19.38
N SER A 354 -19.46 -22.47 19.56
CA SER A 354 -20.07 -22.47 20.89
C SER A 354 -19.84 -23.78 21.66
N SER A 355 -19.89 -24.92 20.95
CA SER A 355 -19.64 -26.24 21.53
C SER A 355 -18.16 -26.40 21.93
N PHE A 356 -17.25 -25.87 21.11
CA PHE A 356 -15.83 -25.79 21.40
C PHE A 356 -15.56 -24.89 22.63
N MET A 357 -16.20 -23.72 22.72
CA MET A 357 -16.07 -22.83 23.88
C MET A 357 -16.58 -23.48 25.18
N LYS A 358 -17.63 -24.30 25.09
CA LYS A 358 -18.16 -25.13 26.20
C LYS A 358 -17.27 -26.34 26.57
N GLY A 359 -16.15 -26.56 25.87
CA GLY A 359 -15.17 -27.59 26.20
C GLY A 359 -15.35 -28.92 25.48
N ALA A 360 -16.07 -28.95 24.35
CA ALA A 360 -16.15 -30.16 23.53
C ALA A 360 -14.75 -30.56 22.99
N PRO A 361 -14.40 -31.86 22.97
CA PRO A 361 -13.12 -32.33 22.44
C PRO A 361 -13.04 -32.12 20.92
N LEU A 362 -11.82 -31.88 20.42
CA LEU A 362 -11.52 -31.65 19.00
C LEU A 362 -11.65 -32.94 18.17
N THR A 363 -12.88 -33.37 17.91
CA THR A 363 -13.17 -34.47 16.97
C THR A 363 -12.95 -34.04 15.51
N PRO A 364 -12.64 -34.94 14.56
CA PRO A 364 -12.44 -34.59 13.15
C PRO A 364 -13.60 -33.81 12.51
N ALA A 365 -14.85 -34.12 12.91
CA ALA A 365 -16.04 -33.40 12.45
C ALA A 365 -16.08 -31.95 12.99
N LEU A 366 -15.71 -31.76 14.26
CA LEU A 366 -15.61 -30.42 14.86
C LEU A 366 -14.47 -29.63 14.22
N ILE A 367 -13.30 -30.24 14.01
CA ILE A 367 -12.16 -29.61 13.32
C ILE A 367 -12.57 -29.16 11.92
N GLY A 368 -13.23 -30.02 11.14
CA GLY A 368 -13.71 -29.67 9.79
C GLY A 368 -14.68 -28.49 9.79
N ALA A 369 -15.55 -28.40 10.80
CA ALA A 369 -16.47 -27.26 10.96
C ALA A 369 -15.74 -25.96 11.34
N LEU A 370 -14.78 -26.01 12.29
CA LEU A 370 -13.99 -24.85 12.74
C LEU A 370 -13.01 -24.36 11.66
N VAL A 371 -12.50 -25.25 10.80
CA VAL A 371 -11.66 -24.88 9.65
C VAL A 371 -12.49 -24.18 8.57
N SER A 372 -13.77 -24.55 8.43
CA SER A 372 -14.65 -24.03 7.37
C SER A 372 -15.39 -22.75 7.75
N SER A 373 -15.50 -22.45 9.05
CA SER A 373 -16.21 -21.27 9.58
C SER A 373 -15.26 -20.37 10.37
N PRO A 374 -15.18 -19.05 10.09
CA PRO A 374 -14.28 -18.16 10.80
C PRO A 374 -14.73 -17.96 12.26
N ALA A 375 -13.78 -17.82 13.18
CA ALA A 375 -14.08 -17.41 14.55
C ALA A 375 -14.78 -16.03 14.56
N SER A 376 -15.66 -15.82 15.53
CA SER A 376 -16.48 -14.61 15.62
C SER A 376 -15.92 -13.57 16.59
N SER A 377 -15.06 -14.00 17.52
CA SER A 377 -14.52 -13.15 18.58
C SER A 377 -13.07 -13.49 18.91
N LEU A 378 -12.38 -12.53 19.53
CA LEU A 378 -10.99 -12.69 19.96
C LEU A 378 -10.83 -13.83 20.99
N ALA A 379 -11.78 -13.98 21.93
CA ALA A 379 -11.71 -15.00 22.97
C ALA A 379 -11.69 -16.44 22.40
N GLU A 380 -12.35 -16.66 21.27
CA GLU A 380 -12.33 -17.96 20.59
C GLU A 380 -10.97 -18.25 19.96
N LEU A 381 -10.36 -17.25 19.33
CA LEU A 381 -9.00 -17.35 18.80
C LEU A 381 -7.97 -17.53 19.90
N GLU A 382 -8.10 -16.82 21.02
CA GLU A 382 -7.23 -16.97 22.19
C GLU A 382 -7.28 -18.39 22.73
N LYS A 383 -8.47 -18.98 22.85
CA LYS A 383 -8.61 -20.39 23.27
C LYS A 383 -7.91 -21.34 22.29
N VAL A 384 -8.06 -21.16 20.98
CA VAL A 384 -7.35 -21.99 19.98
C VAL A 384 -5.84 -21.79 20.07
N TYR A 385 -5.37 -20.55 20.25
CA TYR A 385 -3.97 -20.22 20.41
C TYR A 385 -3.36 -20.84 21.68
N GLU A 386 -4.09 -20.83 22.80
CA GLU A 386 -3.66 -21.50 24.04
C GLU A 386 -3.53 -23.02 23.86
N ILE A 387 -4.47 -23.65 23.14
CA ILE A 387 -4.38 -25.08 22.80
C ILE A 387 -3.16 -25.34 21.89
N ALA A 388 -2.87 -24.46 20.93
CA ALA A 388 -1.67 -24.60 20.09
C ALA A 388 -0.35 -24.50 20.88
N LEU A 389 -0.34 -23.82 22.03
CA LEU A 389 0.84 -23.71 22.89
C LEU A 389 0.97 -24.85 23.91
N LYS A 390 -0.13 -25.21 24.57
CA LYS A 390 -0.15 -26.09 25.76
C LYS A 390 -0.80 -27.46 25.54
N GLY A 391 -1.48 -27.67 24.42
CA GLY A 391 -2.20 -28.92 24.12
C GLY A 391 -1.28 -30.11 23.86
N CYS A 392 -1.86 -31.29 23.67
CA CYS A 392 -1.12 -32.45 23.16
C CYS A 392 -0.73 -32.27 21.68
N ASP A 393 0.18 -33.09 21.15
CA ASP A 393 0.70 -32.87 19.79
C ASP A 393 -0.39 -32.93 18.70
N GLU A 394 -1.41 -33.78 18.88
CA GLU A 394 -2.59 -33.84 17.99
C GLU A 394 -3.49 -32.59 18.10
N GLU A 395 -3.66 -32.08 19.30
CA GLU A 395 -4.41 -30.84 19.55
C GLU A 395 -3.67 -29.63 18.98
N LYS A 396 -2.33 -29.59 19.07
CA LYS A 396 -1.51 -28.54 18.45
C LYS A 396 -1.65 -28.52 16.94
N ILE A 397 -1.61 -29.69 16.29
CA ILE A 397 -1.83 -29.85 14.84
C ILE A 397 -3.23 -29.37 14.46
N SER A 398 -4.24 -29.78 15.24
CA SER A 398 -5.64 -29.39 15.01
C SER A 398 -5.84 -27.88 15.16
N ALA A 399 -5.29 -27.27 16.21
CA ALA A 399 -5.35 -25.84 16.46
C ALA A 399 -4.64 -25.02 15.36
N ALA A 400 -3.46 -25.48 14.91
CA ALA A 400 -2.74 -24.88 13.78
C ALA A 400 -3.58 -24.93 12.49
N THR A 401 -4.26 -26.05 12.24
CA THR A 401 -5.14 -26.23 11.07
C THR A 401 -6.34 -25.28 11.13
N ILE A 402 -6.96 -25.13 12.31
CA ILE A 402 -8.10 -24.22 12.52
C ILE A 402 -7.70 -22.76 12.29
N LEU A 403 -6.54 -22.33 12.82
CA LEU A 403 -6.05 -20.96 12.63
C LEU A 403 -5.74 -20.63 11.16
N CYS A 404 -5.20 -21.59 10.40
CA CYS A 404 -4.92 -21.44 8.97
C CYS A 404 -6.17 -21.60 8.08
N GLY A 405 -7.34 -21.87 8.64
CA GLY A 405 -8.59 -22.08 7.93
C GLY A 405 -9.34 -20.78 7.60
N ALA A 406 -10.67 -20.83 7.68
CA ALA A 406 -11.56 -19.72 7.36
C ALA A 406 -11.29 -18.47 8.21
N SER A 407 -10.81 -18.59 9.44
CA SER A 407 -10.44 -17.45 10.30
C SER A 407 -9.33 -16.57 9.70
N LEU A 408 -8.43 -17.14 8.90
CA LEU A 408 -7.37 -16.38 8.22
C LEU A 408 -7.88 -15.69 6.94
N LEU A 409 -8.66 -16.40 6.12
CA LEU A 409 -9.09 -15.89 4.80
C LEU A 409 -10.38 -15.08 4.84
N ARG A 410 -11.32 -15.46 5.71
CA ARG A 410 -12.70 -14.93 5.77
C ARG A 410 -13.09 -14.36 7.13
N GLY A 411 -12.22 -14.49 8.13
CA GLY A 411 -12.41 -13.90 9.47
C GLY A 411 -12.13 -12.40 9.51
N TRP A 412 -12.71 -11.61 8.60
CA TRP A 412 -12.34 -10.21 8.38
C TRP A 412 -12.42 -9.33 9.63
N ASN A 413 -13.31 -9.65 10.56
CA ASN A 413 -13.53 -8.90 11.80
C ASN A 413 -12.38 -9.02 12.81
N ILE A 414 -11.60 -10.10 12.74
CA ILE A 414 -10.54 -10.43 13.71
C ILE A 414 -9.24 -10.87 13.04
N GLN A 415 -9.13 -10.67 11.72
CA GLN A 415 -8.06 -11.19 10.87
C GLN A 415 -6.67 -10.74 11.35
N GLU A 416 -6.55 -9.51 11.84
CA GLU A 416 -5.32 -8.94 12.41
C GLU A 416 -4.79 -9.76 13.59
N HIS A 417 -5.67 -10.34 14.41
CA HIS A 417 -5.29 -11.18 15.53
C HIS A 417 -4.86 -12.57 15.05
N THR A 418 -5.58 -13.15 14.09
CA THR A 418 -5.23 -14.45 13.48
C THR A 418 -3.82 -14.42 12.89
N VAL A 419 -3.48 -13.40 12.10
CA VAL A 419 -2.13 -13.28 11.50
C VAL A 419 -1.05 -13.07 12.56
N CYS A 420 -1.35 -12.32 13.63
CA CYS A 420 -0.41 -12.14 14.75
C CYS A 420 -0.17 -13.46 15.50
N PHE A 421 -1.23 -14.21 15.82
CA PHE A 421 -1.12 -15.50 16.50
C PHE A 421 -0.35 -16.53 15.67
N ILE A 422 -0.63 -16.65 14.38
CA ILE A 422 0.12 -17.56 13.50
C ILE A 422 1.61 -17.19 13.47
N THR A 423 1.94 -15.90 13.34
CA THR A 423 3.35 -15.43 13.36
C THR A 423 4.06 -15.79 14.65
N ARG A 424 3.36 -15.67 15.79
CA ARG A 424 3.88 -16.04 17.12
C ARG A 424 4.06 -17.55 17.28
N LEU A 425 3.18 -18.37 16.70
CA LEU A 425 3.27 -19.84 16.76
C LEU A 425 4.44 -20.40 15.94
N LEU A 426 4.93 -19.67 14.93
CA LEU A 426 6.15 -20.04 14.20
C LEU A 426 7.43 -19.90 15.04
N SER A 427 7.36 -19.16 16.15
CA SER A 427 8.43 -19.02 17.15
C SER A 427 7.95 -19.53 18.52
N PRO A 428 7.72 -20.85 18.69
CA PRO A 428 7.16 -21.40 19.92
C PRO A 428 8.13 -21.22 21.11
N PRO A 429 7.61 -21.04 22.33
CA PRO A 429 8.44 -20.92 23.53
C PRO A 429 9.22 -22.20 23.80
N VAL A 430 10.35 -22.07 24.51
CA VAL A 430 11.16 -23.22 24.93
C VAL A 430 10.37 -24.03 25.98
N PRO A 431 10.16 -25.34 25.79
CA PRO A 431 9.48 -26.18 26.78
C PRO A 431 10.21 -26.19 28.13
N ALA A 432 9.46 -26.22 29.24
CA ALA A 432 10.04 -26.25 30.59
C ALA A 432 10.92 -27.49 30.85
N ASP A 433 10.60 -28.61 30.21
CA ASP A 433 11.31 -29.90 30.34
C ASP A 433 12.40 -30.09 29.25
N TYR A 434 12.93 -28.99 28.70
CA TYR A 434 13.92 -29.05 27.63
C TYR A 434 15.35 -29.09 28.16
N GLU A 435 15.95 -30.29 28.20
CA GLU A 435 17.35 -30.52 28.59
C GLU A 435 18.24 -31.08 27.45
N GLY A 436 17.76 -31.03 26.18
CA GLY A 436 18.48 -31.60 25.04
C GLY A 436 19.47 -30.63 24.36
N ASP A 437 20.50 -31.17 23.71
CA ASP A 437 21.48 -30.42 22.89
C ASP A 437 20.91 -29.97 21.52
N ASP A 438 19.80 -30.55 21.09
CA ASP A 438 19.15 -30.25 19.81
C ASP A 438 18.39 -28.90 19.85
N SER A 439 17.64 -28.55 18.80
CA SER A 439 16.72 -27.41 18.87
C SER A 439 15.35 -27.85 19.39
N HIS A 440 14.72 -27.04 20.25
CA HIS A 440 13.35 -27.27 20.72
C HIS A 440 12.32 -27.28 19.57
N LEU A 441 12.63 -26.64 18.44
CA LEU A 441 11.76 -26.61 17.25
C LEU A 441 11.49 -28.00 16.66
N ILE A 442 12.40 -28.96 16.86
CA ILE A 442 12.26 -30.34 16.36
C ILE A 442 11.04 -31.02 17.01
N LYS A 443 10.74 -30.74 18.28
CA LYS A 443 9.53 -31.26 18.97
C LYS A 443 8.24 -30.68 18.38
N TYR A 444 8.28 -29.48 17.80
CA TYR A 444 7.13 -28.81 17.20
C TYR A 444 6.99 -29.05 15.68
N ALA A 445 7.80 -29.93 15.10
CA ALA A 445 7.89 -30.10 13.64
C ALA A 445 6.54 -30.34 12.92
N PRO A 446 5.62 -31.20 13.40
CA PRO A 446 4.33 -31.41 12.74
C PRO A 446 3.46 -30.15 12.73
N MET A 447 3.37 -29.46 13.87
CA MET A 447 2.63 -28.20 13.99
C MET A 447 3.21 -27.11 13.09
N LEU A 448 4.54 -26.94 13.10
CA LEU A 448 5.23 -25.96 12.26
C LEU A 448 5.00 -26.24 10.77
N ASN A 449 5.05 -27.51 10.35
CA ASN A 449 4.79 -27.88 8.97
C ASN A 449 3.36 -27.52 8.53
N VAL A 450 2.37 -27.79 9.39
CA VAL A 450 0.95 -27.44 9.11
C VAL A 450 0.79 -25.93 9.00
N LEU A 451 1.39 -25.14 9.89
CA LEU A 451 1.34 -23.68 9.83
C LEU A 451 1.96 -23.15 8.52
N VAL A 452 3.18 -23.59 8.21
CA VAL A 452 3.93 -23.15 7.02
C VAL A 452 3.20 -23.51 5.73
N VAL A 453 2.63 -24.72 5.65
CA VAL A 453 1.81 -25.13 4.49
C VAL A 453 0.51 -24.33 4.42
N GLY A 454 -0.16 -24.11 5.55
CA GLY A 454 -1.42 -23.37 5.64
C GLY A 454 -1.31 -21.92 5.18
N ILE A 455 -0.20 -21.24 5.51
CA ILE A 455 0.07 -19.86 5.07
C ILE A 455 0.81 -19.78 3.73
N GLY A 456 1.09 -20.91 3.09
CA GLY A 456 1.93 -21.00 1.88
C GLY A 456 1.26 -20.53 0.59
N SER A 457 -0.05 -20.24 0.59
CA SER A 457 -0.79 -19.75 -0.58
C SER A 457 -0.45 -18.29 -0.89
N VAL A 458 -0.69 -17.85 -2.13
CA VAL A 458 -0.41 -16.47 -2.55
C VAL A 458 -1.29 -15.47 -1.79
N ASP A 459 -2.57 -15.78 -1.60
CA ASP A 459 -3.49 -14.93 -0.84
C ASP A 459 -3.08 -14.79 0.62
N CYS A 460 -2.66 -15.87 1.27
CA CYS A 460 -2.16 -15.79 2.65
C CYS A 460 -0.96 -14.86 2.74
N VAL A 461 0.06 -15.05 1.89
CA VAL A 461 1.25 -14.18 1.86
C VAL A 461 0.87 -12.71 1.64
N GLN A 462 -0.10 -12.44 0.75
CA GLN A 462 -0.56 -11.07 0.50
C GLN A 462 -1.30 -10.50 1.70
N ILE A 463 -2.16 -11.27 2.38
CA ILE A 463 -2.82 -10.86 3.63
C ILE A 463 -1.77 -10.51 4.70
N PHE A 464 -0.74 -11.33 4.89
CA PHE A 464 0.37 -10.98 5.80
C PHE A 464 1.10 -9.69 5.39
N SER A 465 1.25 -9.45 4.09
CA SER A 465 1.83 -8.21 3.55
C SER A 465 0.96 -7.00 3.84
N LEU A 466 -0.36 -7.09 3.64
CA LEU A 466 -1.30 -6.02 3.95
C LEU A 466 -1.22 -5.61 5.44
N HIS A 467 -1.10 -6.59 6.33
CA HIS A 467 -0.95 -6.35 7.78
C HIS A 467 0.47 -5.93 8.20
N GLY A 468 1.45 -5.92 7.29
CA GLY A 468 2.84 -5.51 7.58
C GLY A 468 3.65 -6.51 8.40
N LEU A 469 3.27 -7.80 8.36
CA LEU A 469 3.89 -8.87 9.15
C LEU A 469 4.98 -9.66 8.41
N VAL A 470 5.27 -9.30 7.15
CA VAL A 470 6.29 -9.95 6.32
C VAL A 470 7.67 -9.96 6.98
N PRO A 471 8.17 -8.84 7.56
CA PRO A 471 9.46 -8.83 8.26
C PRO A 471 9.50 -9.81 9.45
N GLN A 472 8.41 -9.90 10.23
CA GLN A 472 8.29 -10.81 11.37
C GLN A 472 8.20 -12.26 10.91
N LEU A 473 7.43 -12.53 9.85
CA LEU A 473 7.32 -13.86 9.26
C LEU A 473 8.67 -14.36 8.74
N ALA A 474 9.43 -13.51 8.04
CA ALA A 474 10.79 -13.84 7.61
C ALA A 474 11.71 -14.14 8.80
N CYS A 475 11.66 -13.32 9.85
CA CYS A 475 12.43 -13.53 11.08
C CYS A 475 12.09 -14.86 11.78
N SER A 476 10.83 -15.30 11.76
CA SER A 476 10.40 -16.59 12.34
C SER A 476 10.75 -17.79 11.45
N LEU A 477 10.78 -17.62 10.12
CA LEU A 477 11.11 -18.71 9.18
C LEU A 477 12.62 -19.00 9.10
N MET A 478 13.48 -18.00 9.30
CA MET A 478 14.94 -18.19 9.25
C MET A 478 15.45 -19.26 10.25
N PRO A 479 15.08 -19.24 11.55
CA PRO A 479 15.44 -20.30 12.49
C PRO A 479 14.94 -21.69 12.08
N ILE A 480 13.71 -21.77 11.55
CA ILE A 480 13.13 -23.03 11.06
C ILE A 480 13.99 -23.58 9.91
N CYS A 481 14.38 -22.73 8.96
CA CYS A 481 15.24 -23.12 7.85
C CYS A 481 16.63 -23.57 8.34
N GLU A 482 17.24 -22.84 9.28
CA GLU A 482 18.57 -23.14 9.81
C GLU A 482 18.60 -24.51 10.51
N VAL A 483 17.60 -24.79 11.35
CA VAL A 483 17.48 -26.04 12.13
C VAL A 483 17.12 -27.22 11.23
N PHE A 484 15.97 -27.17 10.53
CA PHE A 484 15.50 -28.32 9.75
C PHE A 484 16.36 -28.60 8.52
N GLY A 485 17.03 -27.59 7.96
CA GLY A 485 17.99 -27.79 6.88
C GLY A 485 19.29 -28.48 7.34
N SER A 486 19.59 -28.43 8.64
CA SER A 486 20.75 -29.09 9.25
C SER A 486 20.46 -30.51 9.73
N CYS A 487 19.18 -30.89 9.86
CA CYS A 487 18.80 -32.23 10.30
C CYS A 487 19.12 -33.29 9.25
N VAL A 488 19.59 -34.46 9.71
CA VAL A 488 19.74 -35.66 8.87
C VAL A 488 18.33 -36.23 8.60
N PRO A 489 18.00 -36.70 7.38
CA PRO A 489 16.65 -37.12 6.98
C PRO A 489 16.06 -38.34 7.72
N ASN A 490 16.71 -38.86 8.78
CA ASN A 490 16.21 -39.98 9.57
C ASN A 490 15.08 -39.59 10.55
N CYS A 491 14.83 -38.29 10.76
CA CYS A 491 13.72 -37.81 11.58
C CYS A 491 12.45 -37.75 10.72
N SER A 492 11.50 -38.66 10.98
CA SER A 492 10.14 -38.61 10.43
C SER A 492 9.08 -38.56 11.54
N TRP A 493 7.97 -37.90 11.25
CA TRP A 493 6.81 -37.79 12.14
C TRP A 493 5.55 -38.25 11.42
N ALA A 494 4.71 -39.05 12.07
CA ALA A 494 3.41 -39.43 11.53
C ALA A 494 2.36 -38.34 11.85
N LEU A 495 1.64 -37.86 10.84
CA LEU A 495 0.44 -37.05 11.02
C LEU A 495 -0.76 -37.93 11.41
N PRO A 496 -1.79 -37.37 12.06
CA PRO A 496 -3.07 -38.06 12.31
C PRO A 496 -3.77 -38.56 11.04
N THR A 497 -3.43 -38.02 9.87
CA THR A 497 -3.91 -38.45 8.55
C THR A 497 -3.20 -39.71 8.02
N GLY A 498 -2.15 -40.18 8.69
CA GLY A 498 -1.32 -41.31 8.26
C GLY A 498 -0.17 -40.93 7.30
N GLU A 499 0.03 -39.64 7.02
CA GLU A 499 1.14 -39.16 6.19
C GLU A 499 2.42 -38.96 7.03
N GLU A 500 3.57 -39.44 6.54
CA GLU A 500 4.87 -39.20 7.18
C GLU A 500 5.49 -37.87 6.71
N ILE A 501 5.80 -37.00 7.67
CA ILE A 501 6.55 -35.75 7.45
C ILE A 501 8.03 -36.02 7.69
N SER A 502 8.90 -35.65 6.74
CA SER A 502 10.35 -35.65 6.92
C SER A 502 10.89 -34.25 7.25
N ALA A 503 12.07 -34.18 7.87
CA ALA A 503 12.77 -32.90 8.08
C ALA A 503 13.00 -32.11 6.78
N HIS A 504 13.27 -32.80 5.66
CA HIS A 504 13.39 -32.20 4.33
C HIS A 504 12.09 -31.55 3.85
N ALA A 505 10.93 -32.11 4.20
CA ALA A 505 9.63 -31.53 3.84
C ALA A 505 9.38 -30.23 4.63
N VAL A 506 9.62 -30.23 5.94
CA VAL A 506 9.48 -29.03 6.80
C VAL A 506 10.41 -27.92 6.32
N PHE A 507 11.69 -28.26 6.11
CA PHE A 507 12.69 -27.34 5.55
C PHE A 507 12.25 -26.78 4.20
N SER A 508 11.84 -27.64 3.26
CA SER A 508 11.49 -27.21 1.91
C SER A 508 10.27 -26.29 1.90
N ASN A 509 9.26 -26.58 2.70
CA ASN A 509 8.08 -25.71 2.82
C ASN A 509 8.45 -24.36 3.44
N ALA A 510 9.24 -24.35 4.51
CA ALA A 510 9.65 -23.12 5.20
C ALA A 510 10.57 -22.26 4.33
N PHE A 511 11.53 -22.88 3.67
CA PHE A 511 12.47 -22.21 2.78
C PHE A 511 11.75 -21.64 1.54
N THR A 512 10.86 -22.41 0.92
CA THR A 512 10.05 -21.92 -0.21
C THR A 512 9.19 -20.74 0.20
N LEU A 513 8.59 -20.76 1.40
CA LEU A 513 7.82 -19.63 1.91
C LEU A 513 8.71 -18.41 2.17
N LEU A 514 9.87 -18.57 2.82
CA LEU A 514 10.84 -17.49 3.05
C LEU A 514 11.26 -16.82 1.73
N LEU A 515 11.54 -17.64 0.71
CA LEU A 515 11.91 -17.16 -0.62
C LEU A 515 10.79 -16.36 -1.32
N LYS A 516 9.52 -16.70 -1.07
CA LYS A 516 8.36 -15.92 -1.55
C LYS A 516 8.29 -14.54 -0.92
N LEU A 517 8.73 -14.37 0.33
CA LEU A 517 8.68 -13.09 1.04
C LEU A 517 9.65 -12.04 0.48
N TRP A 518 10.80 -12.46 -0.06
CA TRP A 518 11.82 -11.53 -0.57
C TRP A 518 12.16 -11.67 -2.06
N ARG A 519 11.36 -12.41 -2.84
CA ARG A 519 11.43 -12.49 -4.32
C ARG A 519 12.83 -12.64 -4.90
N PHE A 520 13.56 -13.66 -4.45
CA PHE A 520 14.91 -14.02 -4.90
C PHE A 520 15.03 -14.30 -6.42
N ASN A 521 13.92 -14.47 -7.11
CA ASN A 521 13.85 -14.82 -8.53
C ASN A 521 14.18 -13.67 -9.49
N ARG A 522 14.18 -12.41 -9.01
CA ARG A 522 14.48 -11.27 -9.88
C ARG A 522 16.00 -11.21 -10.11
N PRO A 523 16.46 -11.20 -11.37
CA PRO A 523 17.86 -10.88 -11.61
C PRO A 523 18.14 -9.47 -11.05
N PRO A 524 19.31 -9.24 -10.42
CA PRO A 524 19.66 -7.93 -9.93
C PRO A 524 19.62 -7.00 -11.13
N LEU A 525 18.73 -6.01 -11.03
CA LEU A 525 18.73 -4.86 -11.92
C LEU A 525 20.18 -4.36 -11.93
N GLU A 526 20.77 -4.32 -13.13
CA GLU A 526 22.16 -3.94 -13.37
C GLU A 526 22.56 -2.83 -12.40
N HIS A 527 23.65 -3.05 -11.66
CA HIS A 527 24.32 -1.97 -10.96
C HIS A 527 24.78 -0.99 -12.04
N GLY A 528 23.94 0.01 -12.33
CA GLY A 528 24.35 1.16 -13.09
C GLY A 528 25.60 1.70 -12.40
N VAL A 529 26.70 1.77 -13.15
CA VAL A 529 27.96 2.34 -12.70
C VAL A 529 27.72 3.82 -12.40
N GLY A 530 27.33 4.11 -11.16
CA GLY A 530 26.98 5.42 -10.65
C GLY A 530 26.82 5.34 -9.13
N ASP A 531 27.54 6.19 -8.41
CA ASP A 531 27.85 6.11 -6.97
C ASP A 531 26.66 6.28 -5.98
N VAL A 532 25.42 6.11 -6.44
CA VAL A 532 24.24 6.17 -5.57
C VAL A 532 23.31 5.01 -5.94
N PRO A 533 23.21 3.96 -5.10
CA PRO A 533 22.21 2.93 -5.33
C PRO A 533 20.83 3.60 -5.32
N THR A 534 20.11 3.51 -6.43
CA THR A 534 18.71 3.93 -6.49
C THR A 534 17.92 3.03 -5.54
N VAL A 535 17.65 3.54 -4.34
CA VAL A 535 16.99 2.83 -3.25
C VAL A 535 15.48 2.67 -3.55
N ARG A 536 15.13 1.89 -4.57
CA ARG A 536 14.00 0.98 -4.39
C ARG A 536 14.63 -0.25 -3.79
N SER A 537 14.46 -0.44 -2.48
CA SER A 537 15.03 -1.56 -1.75
C SER A 537 14.66 -2.83 -2.50
N GLN A 538 15.63 -3.43 -3.19
CA GLN A 538 15.55 -4.84 -3.49
C GLN A 538 15.27 -5.51 -2.14
N LEU A 539 14.14 -6.21 -2.03
CA LEU A 539 13.78 -6.89 -0.80
C LEU A 539 14.89 -7.91 -0.53
N THR A 540 15.78 -7.60 0.39
CA THR A 540 16.83 -8.51 0.82
C THR A 540 16.52 -9.07 2.21
N PRO A 541 17.06 -10.25 2.54
CA PRO A 541 17.13 -10.74 3.92
C PRO A 541 17.48 -9.68 4.95
N GLU A 542 18.55 -8.95 4.68
CA GLU A 542 19.10 -7.95 5.56
C GLU A 542 18.12 -6.78 5.73
N TYR A 543 17.46 -6.37 4.64
CA TYR A 543 16.47 -5.30 4.70
C TYR A 543 15.22 -5.71 5.49
N LEU A 544 14.72 -6.94 5.33
CA LEU A 544 13.59 -7.43 6.14
C LEU A 544 13.93 -7.46 7.63
N LEU A 545 15.12 -7.94 7.99
CA LEU A 545 15.59 -7.92 9.38
C LEU A 545 15.79 -6.49 9.91
N LEU A 546 16.26 -5.56 9.08
CA LEU A 546 16.39 -4.15 9.43
C LEU A 546 15.03 -3.52 9.75
N VAL A 547 14.03 -3.72 8.89
CA VAL A 547 12.66 -3.23 9.10
C VAL A 547 12.09 -3.83 10.39
N ARG A 548 12.23 -5.14 10.59
CA ARG A 548 11.81 -5.82 11.80
C ARG A 548 12.48 -5.25 13.06
N ASN A 549 13.78 -5.00 13.02
CA ASN A 549 14.52 -4.44 14.14
C ASN A 549 14.11 -2.99 14.43
N SER A 550 13.69 -2.23 13.40
CA SER A 550 13.14 -0.88 13.59
C SER A 550 11.83 -0.89 14.38
N HIS A 551 10.99 -1.93 14.22
CA HIS A 551 9.76 -2.10 14.99
C HIS A 551 10.04 -2.29 16.49
N LEU A 552 11.16 -2.94 16.87
CA LEU A 552 11.57 -3.07 18.28
C LEU A 552 11.98 -1.74 18.90
N VAL A 553 12.70 -0.89 18.15
CA VAL A 553 13.17 0.42 18.66
C VAL A 553 11.99 1.37 18.88
N SER A 554 10.90 1.21 18.12
CA SER A 554 9.67 1.98 18.30
C SER A 554 8.95 1.71 19.63
N ALA A 555 9.32 0.66 20.37
CA ALA A 555 8.75 0.33 21.68
C ALA A 555 9.07 1.36 22.78
N GLY A 556 9.96 2.33 22.55
CA GLY A 556 10.23 3.41 23.51
C GLY A 556 9.18 4.54 23.53
N ASN A 557 8.36 4.66 22.47
CA ASN A 557 7.33 5.69 22.31
C ASN A 557 5.92 5.06 22.30
N VAL A 558 5.66 4.15 23.24
CA VAL A 558 4.47 3.26 23.33
C VAL A 558 3.12 3.98 23.21
N LEU A 559 3.06 5.27 23.52
CA LEU A 559 1.79 6.02 23.54
C LEU A 559 1.28 6.47 22.15
N LYS A 560 2.05 6.34 21.06
CA LYS A 560 1.82 7.13 19.84
C LYS A 560 1.16 6.42 18.65
N ASP A 561 1.05 5.08 18.61
CA ASP A 561 0.52 4.36 17.43
C ASP A 561 0.18 2.88 17.74
N ARG A 562 -1.11 2.51 17.66
CA ARG A 562 -1.62 1.15 17.97
C ARG A 562 -1.09 0.09 17.00
N ILE A 563 -0.83 0.45 15.75
CA ILE A 563 -0.30 -0.46 14.72
C ILE A 563 1.16 -0.77 15.02
N LYS A 564 1.96 0.27 15.32
CA LYS A 564 3.37 0.09 15.71
C LYS A 564 3.51 -0.69 17.01
N SER A 565 2.62 -0.44 17.99
CA SER A 565 2.56 -1.21 19.23
C SER A 565 2.30 -2.70 18.94
N ARG A 566 1.28 -3.02 18.13
CA ARG A 566 0.98 -4.41 17.74
C ARG A 566 2.15 -5.08 17.00
N LEU A 567 2.77 -4.40 16.04
CA LEU A 567 3.93 -4.94 15.30
C LEU A 567 5.14 -5.14 16.21
N SER A 568 5.31 -4.29 17.22
CA SER A 568 6.33 -4.39 18.27
C SER A 568 6.05 -5.54 19.24
N GLU A 569 4.80 -5.78 19.65
CA GLU A 569 4.41 -6.93 20.48
C GLU A 569 4.69 -8.26 19.76
N VAL A 570 4.40 -8.35 18.46
CA VAL A 570 4.73 -9.53 17.66
C VAL A 570 6.24 -9.67 17.47
N ALA A 571 6.96 -8.56 17.27
CA ALA A 571 8.42 -8.59 17.17
C ALA A 571 9.07 -9.03 18.49
N SER A 572 8.64 -8.49 19.62
CA SER A 572 9.19 -8.80 20.95
C SER A 572 8.89 -10.22 21.40
N SER A 573 7.69 -10.73 21.10
CA SER A 573 7.33 -12.12 21.41
C SER A 573 8.08 -13.16 20.56
N SER A 574 8.47 -12.82 19.33
CA SER A 574 9.31 -13.70 18.50
C SER A 574 10.79 -13.68 18.91
N SER A 575 11.37 -12.49 19.07
CA SER A 575 12.67 -12.34 19.72
C SER A 575 12.86 -10.94 20.34
N PRO A 576 13.14 -10.79 21.63
CA PRO A 576 13.24 -9.46 22.25
C PRO A 576 14.51 -8.69 21.82
N LYS A 577 15.48 -9.36 21.20
CA LYS A 577 16.76 -8.77 20.75
C LYS A 577 16.74 -8.51 19.23
N PRO A 578 17.53 -7.53 18.74
CA PRO A 578 17.71 -7.35 17.30
C PRO A 578 18.40 -8.59 16.70
N VAL A 579 17.90 -9.04 15.56
CA VAL A 579 18.40 -10.22 14.83
C VAL A 579 19.09 -9.76 13.55
N PHE A 580 20.24 -10.35 13.25
CA PHE A 580 21.01 -10.06 12.04
C PHE A 580 21.25 -11.36 11.26
N MET A 581 21.60 -11.25 9.98
CA MET A 581 21.90 -12.43 9.14
C MET A 581 23.05 -13.29 9.69
N ASP A 582 23.92 -12.73 10.52
CA ASP A 582 25.02 -13.44 11.17
C ASP A 582 24.55 -14.52 12.16
N THR A 583 23.31 -14.43 12.63
CA THR A 583 22.69 -15.45 13.49
C THR A 583 22.41 -16.77 12.75
N PHE A 584 22.35 -16.74 11.41
CA PHE A 584 21.98 -17.87 10.56
C PHE A 584 23.11 -18.21 9.58
N PRO A 585 24.19 -18.87 10.04
CA PRO A 585 25.40 -19.06 9.25
C PRO A 585 25.16 -19.87 7.97
N LYS A 586 24.35 -20.94 7.98
CA LYS A 586 24.12 -21.75 6.77
C LYS A 586 23.24 -21.02 5.76
N LEU A 587 22.16 -20.37 6.21
CA LEU A 587 21.36 -19.51 5.34
C LEU A 587 22.21 -18.39 4.72
N LYS A 588 23.10 -17.78 5.50
CA LYS A 588 24.02 -16.73 5.03
C LYS A 588 25.02 -17.26 3.99
N VAL A 589 25.54 -18.48 4.16
CA VAL A 589 26.42 -19.14 3.17
C VAL A 589 25.67 -19.34 1.87
N TRP A 590 24.46 -19.92 1.92
CA TRP A 590 23.62 -20.09 0.72
C TRP A 590 23.30 -18.75 0.06
N TYR A 591 22.94 -17.71 0.82
CA TYR A 591 22.62 -16.39 0.28
C TYR A 591 23.84 -15.73 -0.39
N ARG A 592 25.04 -15.86 0.19
CA ARG A 592 26.29 -15.42 -0.43
C ARG A 592 26.60 -16.20 -1.71
N GLN A 593 26.35 -17.51 -1.71
CA GLN A 593 26.51 -18.34 -2.91
C GLN A 593 25.52 -17.91 -4.01
N HIS A 594 24.27 -17.59 -3.66
CA HIS A 594 23.28 -17.03 -4.58
C HIS A 594 23.77 -15.69 -5.17
N GLN A 595 24.23 -14.74 -4.33
CA GLN A 595 24.79 -13.46 -4.79
C GLN A 595 26.02 -13.65 -5.69
N ALA A 596 26.95 -14.53 -5.30
CA ALA A 596 28.15 -14.84 -6.09
C ALA A 596 27.79 -15.51 -7.41
N CYS A 597 26.83 -16.43 -7.39
CA CYS A 597 26.29 -17.10 -8.57
C CYS A 597 25.68 -16.11 -9.54
N ILE A 598 25.17 -14.96 -9.09
CA ILE A 598 24.68 -13.89 -9.97
C ILE A 598 25.79 -12.94 -10.44
N ALA A 599 26.77 -12.62 -9.58
CA ALA A 599 27.86 -11.72 -9.93
C ALA A 599 28.86 -12.34 -10.91
N SER A 600 29.16 -13.64 -10.81
CA SER A 600 30.17 -14.33 -11.63
C SER A 600 29.77 -15.76 -12.02
N THR A 601 30.35 -16.27 -13.11
CA THR A 601 30.25 -17.69 -13.48
C THR A 601 30.78 -18.56 -12.35
N LEU A 602 30.23 -19.76 -12.17
CA LEU A 602 30.74 -20.72 -11.18
C LEU A 602 32.25 -20.94 -11.40
N SER A 603 33.07 -20.65 -10.39
CA SER A 603 34.48 -21.01 -10.41
C SER A 603 34.59 -22.52 -10.29
N GLY A 604 35.38 -23.17 -11.15
CA GLY A 604 35.62 -24.62 -11.04
C GLY A 604 36.24 -24.96 -9.69
N LEU A 605 35.46 -25.58 -8.80
CA LEU A 605 36.00 -26.14 -7.56
C LEU A 605 36.75 -27.42 -7.93
N VAL A 606 38.06 -27.44 -7.69
CA VAL A 606 38.89 -28.65 -7.82
C VAL A 606 39.20 -29.13 -6.40
N GLY A 607 38.64 -30.29 -6.02
CA GLY A 607 39.03 -31.02 -4.79
C GLY A 607 38.30 -30.68 -3.49
N THR A 608 37.06 -30.18 -3.55
CA THR A 608 36.24 -29.87 -2.36
C THR A 608 35.14 -30.91 -2.10
N PRO A 609 34.69 -31.12 -0.84
CA PRO A 609 33.62 -32.09 -0.49
C PRO A 609 32.30 -31.84 -1.23
N VAL A 610 32.02 -30.59 -1.64
CA VAL A 610 30.85 -30.21 -2.45
C VAL A 610 30.83 -30.92 -3.82
N CYS A 611 32.00 -31.16 -4.43
CA CYS A 611 32.10 -31.85 -5.72
C CYS A 611 31.76 -33.34 -5.58
N GLU A 612 32.18 -34.00 -4.49
CA GLU A 612 31.84 -35.40 -4.23
C GLU A 612 30.33 -35.58 -4.02
N ILE A 613 29.68 -34.62 -3.33
CA ILE A 613 28.22 -34.59 -3.17
C ILE A 613 27.54 -34.37 -4.52
N ALA A 614 28.03 -33.44 -5.35
CA ALA A 614 27.49 -33.19 -6.68
C ALA A 614 27.59 -34.41 -7.59
N ASP A 615 28.73 -35.11 -7.59
CA ASP A 615 28.92 -36.36 -8.35
C ASP A 615 28.00 -37.49 -7.83
N GLY A 616 27.84 -37.60 -6.51
CA GLY A 616 26.86 -38.50 -5.88
C GLY A 616 25.41 -38.19 -6.29
N LEU A 617 25.05 -36.91 -6.41
CA LEU A 617 23.73 -36.48 -6.89
C LEU A 617 23.54 -36.78 -8.37
N LEU A 618 24.50 -36.44 -9.23
CA LEU A 618 24.46 -36.73 -10.66
C LEU A 618 24.31 -38.24 -10.92
N THR A 619 25.07 -39.06 -10.21
CA THR A 619 24.99 -40.53 -10.32
C THR A 619 23.72 -41.11 -9.72
N THR A 620 23.06 -40.47 -8.76
CA THR A 620 21.78 -40.98 -8.24
C THR A 620 20.61 -40.61 -9.16
N ILE A 621 20.60 -39.39 -9.68
CA ILE A 621 19.53 -38.84 -10.52
C ILE A 621 19.55 -39.44 -11.93
N PHE A 622 20.73 -39.54 -12.57
CA PHE A 622 20.84 -39.99 -13.96
C PHE A 622 21.16 -41.49 -14.12
N ARG A 623 21.27 -42.28 -13.03
CA ARG A 623 21.55 -43.73 -13.09
C ARG A 623 20.33 -44.59 -13.40
N LYS A 624 19.12 -44.16 -13.04
CA LYS A 624 17.87 -44.87 -13.39
C LYS A 624 17.68 -45.07 -14.90
N LEU A 625 18.45 -44.35 -15.72
CA LEU A 625 18.41 -44.41 -17.18
C LEU A 625 19.37 -45.44 -17.79
N LYS A 626 20.47 -45.82 -17.10
CA LYS A 626 21.45 -46.79 -17.66
C LYS A 626 20.96 -48.25 -17.62
N GLU A 627 20.03 -48.58 -16.73
CA GLU A 627 19.44 -49.94 -16.63
C GLU A 627 18.26 -50.15 -17.59
N GLY A 628 17.66 -49.08 -18.14
CA GLY A 628 16.50 -49.17 -19.04
C GLY A 628 16.84 -49.24 -20.53
N SER A 629 18.10 -49.00 -20.92
CA SER A 629 18.50 -48.81 -22.33
C SER A 629 19.38 -49.92 -22.91
N GLN A 630 19.44 -51.09 -22.27
CA GLN A 630 20.06 -52.31 -22.83
C GLN A 630 18.99 -53.36 -23.13
N SER A 631 18.08 -53.06 -24.07
CA SER A 631 17.20 -54.07 -24.66
C SER A 631 16.79 -53.74 -26.09
N LEU A 632 17.75 -53.37 -26.93
CA LEU A 632 17.65 -53.59 -28.37
C LEU A 632 19.02 -53.98 -28.91
N ILE A 633 19.06 -55.10 -29.63
CA ILE A 633 20.22 -55.78 -30.24
C ILE A 633 20.93 -56.78 -29.32
N THR A 634 20.30 -57.94 -29.12
CA THR A 634 20.98 -59.23 -29.39
C THR A 634 19.93 -60.33 -29.60
N VAL A 635 20.01 -60.96 -30.77
CA VAL A 635 19.19 -62.11 -31.16
C VAL A 635 19.79 -63.38 -30.56
N ASN A 636 18.91 -64.26 -30.08
CA ASN A 636 19.10 -65.66 -29.68
C ASN A 636 19.91 -65.99 -28.41
N SER A 637 19.21 -66.38 -27.34
CA SER A 637 19.09 -67.79 -26.91
C SER A 637 18.51 -67.88 -25.49
N ALA A 638 17.70 -68.91 -25.26
CA ALA A 638 16.97 -69.17 -24.03
C ALA A 638 17.88 -69.57 -22.86
N SER A 639 17.56 -69.13 -21.64
CA SER A 639 17.15 -70.02 -20.52
C SER A 639 17.27 -69.38 -19.12
N SER A 640 16.32 -69.79 -18.26
CA SER A 640 16.44 -70.00 -16.81
C SER A 640 16.28 -68.81 -15.85
N SER A 641 15.07 -68.77 -15.31
CA SER A 641 14.67 -68.19 -14.02
C SER A 641 15.52 -68.66 -12.84
N SER A 642 16.07 -67.72 -12.07
CA SER A 642 16.24 -67.90 -10.62
C SER A 642 15.98 -66.56 -9.92
N SER A 643 14.84 -66.50 -9.22
CA SER A 643 14.39 -65.39 -8.41
C SER A 643 15.03 -65.47 -7.03
N GLY A 644 16.02 -64.62 -6.76
CA GLY A 644 16.43 -64.28 -5.40
C GLY A 644 15.49 -63.21 -4.81
N PRO A 645 15.34 -63.13 -3.48
CA PRO A 645 14.45 -62.14 -2.87
C PRO A 645 15.03 -60.74 -3.11
N ARG A 646 14.24 -59.89 -3.77
CA ARG A 646 14.50 -58.48 -3.96
C ARG A 646 14.42 -57.79 -2.60
N ASN A 647 15.57 -57.64 -1.97
CA ASN A 647 15.72 -56.92 -0.72
C ASN A 647 15.59 -55.41 -0.99
N ASP A 648 14.58 -54.80 -0.40
CA ASP A 648 14.36 -53.37 -0.14
C ASP A 648 14.99 -52.32 -1.09
N ASP A 649 14.17 -51.77 -1.98
CA ASP A 649 14.43 -50.55 -2.79
C ASP A 649 14.57 -49.25 -1.94
N ALA A 650 14.75 -49.34 -0.62
CA ALA A 650 14.68 -48.21 0.32
C ALA A 650 16.02 -47.48 0.56
N SER A 651 17.14 -47.87 -0.05
CA SER A 651 18.49 -47.48 0.44
C SER A 651 19.42 -46.75 -0.53
N ILE A 652 18.92 -45.98 -1.52
CA ILE A 652 19.80 -45.24 -2.44
C ILE A 652 19.46 -43.75 -2.64
N ARG A 653 19.00 -43.09 -1.57
CA ARG A 653 18.94 -41.63 -1.50
C ARG A 653 20.04 -41.11 -0.57
N PRO A 654 20.77 -40.03 -0.93
CA PRO A 654 21.82 -39.50 -0.08
C PRO A 654 21.26 -39.05 1.27
N LYS A 655 21.80 -39.59 2.37
CA LYS A 655 21.42 -39.22 3.75
C LYS A 655 22.17 -37.95 4.18
N LEU A 656 21.98 -36.87 3.45
CA LEU A 656 22.65 -35.60 3.68
C LEU A 656 21.67 -34.55 4.21
N PRO A 657 22.14 -33.60 5.04
CA PRO A 657 21.42 -32.38 5.37
C PRO A 657 21.00 -31.63 4.10
N ALA A 658 19.88 -30.91 4.18
CA ALA A 658 19.36 -30.19 3.03
C ALA A 658 20.29 -29.05 2.57
N TRP A 659 20.96 -28.37 3.51
CA TRP A 659 21.91 -27.30 3.19
C TRP A 659 23.07 -27.79 2.33
N ASP A 660 23.65 -28.95 2.66
CA ASP A 660 24.77 -29.53 1.93
C ASP A 660 24.36 -29.93 0.50
N ILE A 661 23.12 -30.42 0.33
CA ILE A 661 22.54 -30.69 -0.98
C ILE A 661 22.40 -29.38 -1.77
N LEU A 662 21.81 -28.33 -1.17
CA LEU A 662 21.60 -27.04 -1.84
C LEU A 662 22.91 -26.37 -2.29
N GLU A 663 23.99 -26.52 -1.53
CA GLU A 663 25.32 -26.01 -1.89
C GLU A 663 25.88 -26.70 -3.14
N ALA A 664 25.58 -27.99 -3.33
CA ALA A 664 26.03 -28.79 -4.47
C ALA A 664 25.16 -28.61 -5.74
N VAL A 665 23.88 -28.21 -5.60
CA VAL A 665 22.93 -28.10 -6.74
C VAL A 665 23.45 -27.25 -7.91
N PRO A 666 24.09 -26.06 -7.74
CA PRO A 666 24.54 -25.26 -8.87
C PRO A 666 25.51 -26.03 -9.78
N PHE A 667 26.42 -26.81 -9.19
CA PHE A 667 27.39 -27.63 -9.91
C PHE A 667 26.72 -28.79 -10.64
N VAL A 668 25.72 -29.42 -10.02
CA VAL A 668 24.90 -30.48 -10.66
C VAL A 668 24.18 -29.92 -11.89
N VAL A 669 23.57 -28.74 -11.76
CA VAL A 669 22.81 -28.10 -12.84
C VAL A 669 23.74 -27.65 -13.97
N ASP A 670 24.89 -27.07 -13.65
CA ASP A 670 25.89 -26.67 -14.64
C ASP A 670 26.44 -27.86 -15.43
N ALA A 671 26.80 -28.94 -14.75
CA ALA A 671 27.27 -30.17 -15.39
C ALA A 671 26.18 -30.79 -16.28
N ALA A 672 24.92 -30.78 -15.84
CA ALA A 672 23.79 -31.30 -16.60
C ALA A 672 23.50 -30.45 -17.86
N LEU A 673 23.53 -29.12 -17.74
CA LEU A 673 23.39 -28.21 -18.89
C LEU A 673 24.55 -28.36 -19.87
N THR A 674 25.78 -28.47 -19.39
CA THR A 674 26.98 -28.69 -20.20
C THR A 674 26.90 -30.03 -20.95
N ALA A 675 26.49 -31.10 -20.26
CA ALA A 675 26.29 -32.41 -20.89
C ALA A 675 25.20 -32.36 -21.98
N CYS A 676 24.11 -31.62 -21.75
CA CYS A 676 23.05 -31.42 -22.74
C CYS A 676 23.53 -30.59 -23.94
N ALA A 677 24.27 -29.50 -23.71
CA ALA A 677 24.84 -28.67 -24.77
C ALA A 677 25.82 -29.43 -25.67
N HIS A 678 26.54 -30.41 -25.11
CA HIS A 678 27.43 -31.32 -25.85
C HIS A 678 26.73 -32.56 -26.42
N GLY A 679 25.41 -32.70 -26.27
CA GLY A 679 24.64 -33.82 -26.81
C GLY A 679 24.87 -35.15 -26.09
N ARG A 680 25.47 -35.15 -24.90
CA ARG A 680 25.66 -36.36 -24.06
C ARG A 680 24.40 -36.75 -23.30
N LEU A 681 23.47 -35.80 -23.15
CA LEU A 681 22.25 -35.95 -22.37
C LEU A 681 21.09 -35.32 -23.16
N SER A 682 20.01 -36.06 -23.36
CA SER A 682 18.87 -35.55 -24.13
C SER A 682 18.05 -34.52 -23.33
N PRO A 683 17.38 -33.55 -23.96
CA PRO A 683 16.56 -32.56 -23.24
C PRO A 683 15.46 -33.18 -22.36
N ARG A 684 14.93 -34.33 -22.77
CA ARG A 684 13.94 -35.09 -22.00
C ARG A 684 14.56 -35.65 -20.71
N GLU A 685 15.74 -36.25 -20.83
CA GLU A 685 16.50 -36.76 -19.68
C GLU A 685 16.89 -35.63 -18.72
N LEU A 686 17.24 -34.46 -19.25
CA LEU A 686 17.56 -33.27 -18.45
C LEU A 686 16.35 -32.85 -17.61
N ALA A 687 15.19 -32.70 -18.25
CA ALA A 687 13.96 -32.30 -17.57
C ALA A 687 13.53 -33.33 -16.52
N THR A 688 13.65 -34.64 -16.81
CA THR A 688 13.32 -35.69 -15.84
C THR A 688 14.32 -35.75 -14.68
N GLY A 689 15.61 -35.56 -14.94
CA GLY A 689 16.62 -35.55 -13.87
C GLY A 689 16.47 -34.36 -12.92
N LEU A 690 16.23 -33.16 -13.47
CA LEU A 690 15.93 -31.98 -12.65
C LEU A 690 14.63 -32.15 -11.87
N LYS A 691 13.63 -32.81 -12.45
CA LYS A 691 12.39 -33.15 -11.75
C LYS A 691 12.65 -34.13 -10.61
N ASP A 692 13.41 -35.19 -10.83
CA ASP A 692 13.74 -36.18 -9.79
C ASP A 692 14.49 -35.53 -8.61
N LEU A 693 15.36 -34.55 -8.88
CA LEU A 693 16.03 -33.75 -7.85
C LEU A 693 15.03 -32.89 -7.05
N ALA A 694 14.12 -32.20 -7.74
CA ALA A 694 13.09 -31.39 -7.10
C ALA A 694 12.06 -32.24 -6.33
N ASP A 695 11.70 -33.42 -6.84
CA ASP A 695 10.81 -34.36 -6.16
C ASP A 695 11.48 -34.99 -4.92
N PHE A 696 12.81 -35.14 -4.94
CA PHE A 696 13.59 -35.57 -3.77
C PHE A 696 13.71 -34.46 -2.71
N LEU A 697 14.12 -33.26 -3.11
CA LEU A 697 14.24 -32.09 -2.24
C LEU A 697 13.62 -30.87 -2.94
N PRO A 698 12.36 -30.50 -2.65
CA PRO A 698 11.68 -29.38 -3.30
C PRO A 698 12.41 -28.04 -3.19
N ALA A 699 13.15 -27.82 -2.09
CA ALA A 699 14.00 -26.64 -1.92
C ALA A 699 15.06 -26.46 -3.02
N SER A 700 15.53 -27.55 -3.66
CA SER A 700 16.54 -27.51 -4.73
C SER A 700 16.08 -26.67 -5.93
N LEU A 701 14.78 -26.56 -6.15
CA LEU A 701 14.19 -25.74 -7.21
C LEU A 701 14.59 -24.26 -7.07
N ALA A 702 14.77 -23.77 -5.85
CA ALA A 702 15.25 -22.41 -5.62
C ALA A 702 16.66 -22.21 -6.16
N THR A 703 17.57 -23.14 -5.88
CA THR A 703 18.94 -23.07 -6.36
C THR A 703 19.02 -23.27 -7.88
N ILE A 704 18.19 -24.15 -8.46
CA ILE A 704 18.04 -24.30 -9.92
C ILE A 704 17.61 -22.97 -10.55
N VAL A 705 16.58 -22.33 -10.00
CA VAL A 705 16.07 -21.05 -10.48
C VAL A 705 17.15 -19.96 -10.37
N SER A 706 17.83 -19.87 -9.24
CA SER A 706 18.94 -18.93 -9.04
C SER A 706 20.00 -19.09 -10.12
N TYR A 707 20.43 -20.33 -10.38
CA TYR A 707 21.45 -20.62 -11.38
C TYR A 707 20.98 -20.25 -12.78
N PHE A 708 19.78 -20.68 -13.18
CA PHE A 708 19.22 -20.34 -14.48
C PHE A 708 19.05 -18.82 -14.66
N SER A 709 18.64 -18.10 -13.62
CA SER A 709 18.56 -16.63 -13.64
C SER A 709 19.89 -15.95 -13.91
N ALA A 710 20.94 -16.43 -13.26
CA ALA A 710 22.28 -15.90 -13.48
C ALA A 710 22.81 -16.21 -14.90
N GLU A 711 22.61 -17.45 -15.38
CA GLU A 711 23.13 -17.85 -16.69
C GLU A 711 22.36 -17.24 -17.87
N VAL A 712 21.04 -17.04 -17.72
CA VAL A 712 20.22 -16.35 -18.73
C VAL A 712 20.62 -14.89 -18.85
N THR A 713 20.84 -14.20 -17.72
CA THR A 713 21.25 -12.78 -17.73
C THR A 713 22.64 -12.57 -18.30
N ARG A 714 23.56 -13.53 -18.11
CA ARG A 714 24.89 -13.50 -18.72
C ARG A 714 24.88 -13.74 -20.22
N SER A 715 23.87 -14.42 -20.75
CA SER A 715 23.74 -14.76 -22.18
C SER A 715 24.93 -15.58 -22.75
N ILE A 716 25.58 -16.41 -21.92
CA ILE A 716 26.75 -17.23 -22.33
C ILE A 716 26.32 -18.45 -23.17
N TRP A 717 25.15 -19.01 -22.88
CA TRP A 717 24.67 -20.25 -23.50
C TRP A 717 24.11 -20.00 -24.90
N LYS A 718 24.47 -20.86 -25.86
CA LYS A 718 23.91 -20.83 -27.22
C LYS A 718 22.40 -21.07 -27.18
N PRO A 719 21.61 -20.33 -27.98
CA PRO A 719 20.17 -20.54 -28.07
C PRO A 719 19.86 -21.87 -28.77
N VAL A 720 18.72 -22.46 -28.43
CA VAL A 720 18.28 -23.78 -28.90
C VAL A 720 16.94 -23.68 -29.63
N PHE A 721 16.75 -24.54 -30.63
CA PHE A 721 15.55 -24.56 -31.47
C PHE A 721 14.41 -25.37 -30.85
N MET A 722 13.24 -24.74 -30.72
CA MET A 722 12.01 -25.33 -30.19
C MET A 722 11.24 -26.08 -31.29
N ASN A 723 11.84 -27.18 -31.79
CA ASN A 723 11.45 -27.89 -33.01
C ASN A 723 10.37 -28.99 -32.84
N GLY A 724 10.03 -29.36 -31.61
CA GLY A 724 9.06 -30.42 -31.30
C GLY A 724 9.67 -31.83 -31.21
N THR A 725 10.88 -32.05 -31.71
CA THR A 725 11.59 -33.34 -31.60
C THR A 725 12.43 -33.39 -30.33
N ASP A 726 13.37 -32.46 -30.20
CA ASP A 726 14.30 -32.38 -29.08
C ASP A 726 13.70 -31.54 -27.95
N TRP A 727 13.06 -30.42 -28.31
CA TRP A 727 12.43 -29.48 -27.38
C TRP A 727 10.95 -29.26 -27.73
N PRO A 728 10.07 -28.93 -26.76
CA PRO A 728 8.64 -28.66 -27.03
C PRO A 728 8.43 -27.57 -28.09
N SER A 729 7.47 -27.72 -29.01
CA SER A 729 7.25 -26.73 -30.09
C SER A 729 6.13 -25.72 -29.77
N PRO A 730 6.38 -24.40 -29.88
CA PRO A 730 5.37 -23.35 -29.70
C PRO A 730 4.50 -23.11 -30.96
N ALA A 731 4.84 -23.71 -32.10
CA ALA A 731 4.32 -23.33 -33.43
C ALA A 731 2.78 -23.33 -33.52
N ALA A 732 2.09 -24.21 -32.80
CA ALA A 732 0.63 -24.31 -32.83
C ALA A 732 -0.10 -23.05 -32.29
N ASN A 733 0.48 -22.38 -31.29
CA ASN A 733 -0.20 -21.28 -30.57
C ASN A 733 0.51 -19.93 -30.69
N LEU A 734 1.78 -19.89 -31.12
CA LEU A 734 2.60 -18.67 -31.09
C LEU A 734 1.96 -17.50 -31.86
N ALA A 735 1.51 -17.75 -33.11
CA ALA A 735 0.86 -16.72 -33.93
C ALA A 735 -0.43 -16.18 -33.30
N ASN A 736 -1.21 -17.04 -32.62
CA ASN A 736 -2.42 -16.64 -31.91
C ASN A 736 -2.07 -15.79 -30.67
N VAL A 737 -1.09 -16.21 -29.88
CA VAL A 737 -0.59 -15.47 -28.71
C VAL A 737 -0.07 -14.09 -29.11
N GLU A 738 0.76 -13.99 -30.15
CA GLU A 738 1.24 -12.70 -30.66
C GLU A 738 0.11 -11.81 -31.16
N GLY A 739 -0.89 -12.38 -31.85
CA GLY A 739 -2.08 -11.65 -32.29
C GLY A 739 -2.90 -11.11 -31.12
N GLN A 740 -3.03 -11.88 -30.04
CA GLN A 740 -3.71 -11.45 -28.82
C GLN A 740 -2.92 -10.37 -28.06
N ILE A 741 -1.59 -10.48 -27.98
CA ILE A 741 -0.72 -9.44 -27.41
C ILE A 741 -0.91 -8.12 -28.17
N ARG A 742 -0.88 -8.16 -29.51
CA ARG A 742 -1.14 -6.97 -30.34
C ARG A 742 -2.51 -6.35 -30.06
N ARG A 743 -3.54 -7.18 -29.84
CA ARG A 743 -4.88 -6.69 -29.48
C ARG A 743 -4.87 -5.98 -28.12
N ILE A 744 -4.23 -6.55 -27.10
CA ILE A 744 -4.12 -5.93 -25.76
C ILE A 744 -3.42 -4.57 -25.85
N LEU A 745 -2.31 -4.50 -26.59
CA LEU A 745 -1.56 -3.25 -26.79
C LEU A 745 -2.39 -2.21 -27.56
N ALA A 746 -3.08 -2.62 -28.63
CA ALA A 746 -3.95 -1.72 -29.39
C ALA A 746 -5.11 -1.18 -28.53
N THR A 747 -5.72 -2.00 -27.67
CA THR A 747 -6.79 -1.55 -26.75
C THR A 747 -6.30 -0.56 -25.70
N THR A 748 -5.01 -0.58 -25.38
CA THR A 748 -4.38 0.35 -24.43
C THR A 748 -3.75 1.57 -25.10
N GLY A 749 -3.97 1.76 -26.40
CA GLY A 749 -3.46 2.90 -27.17
C GLY A 749 -1.98 2.80 -27.56
N VAL A 750 -1.38 1.61 -27.43
CA VAL A 750 0.03 1.36 -27.75
C VAL A 750 0.17 0.72 -29.13
N ASN A 751 0.77 1.44 -30.06
CA ASN A 751 1.07 1.00 -31.42
C ASN A 751 2.57 0.73 -31.56
N ILE A 752 2.92 -0.49 -31.96
CA ILE A 752 4.31 -0.88 -32.17
C ILE A 752 4.48 -1.28 -33.63
N PRO A 753 5.37 -0.60 -34.39
CA PRO A 753 5.64 -0.95 -35.78
C PRO A 753 6.24 -2.35 -35.82
N SER A 754 5.40 -3.31 -36.25
CA SER A 754 5.64 -4.75 -36.34
C SER A 754 6.70 -5.30 -35.39
N LEU A 755 6.27 -5.83 -34.23
CA LEU A 755 7.00 -6.91 -33.54
C LEU A 755 7.32 -7.93 -34.62
N ALA A 756 8.58 -7.99 -35.09
CA ALA A 756 8.94 -8.66 -36.34
C ALA A 756 8.24 -10.01 -36.40
N ALA A 757 7.30 -10.17 -37.34
CA ALA A 757 6.69 -11.46 -37.59
C ALA A 757 7.86 -12.37 -37.92
N GLY A 758 8.14 -13.35 -37.05
CA GLY A 758 9.19 -14.32 -37.26
C GLY A 758 8.94 -14.99 -38.61
N GLY A 759 9.61 -14.50 -39.65
CA GLY A 759 9.53 -15.08 -40.97
C GLY A 759 10.15 -16.45 -40.87
N SER A 760 9.35 -17.51 -41.00
CA SER A 760 9.70 -18.93 -41.23
C SER A 760 10.85 -19.57 -40.40
N SER A 761 11.49 -18.85 -39.47
CA SER A 761 12.61 -19.32 -38.67
C SER A 761 12.08 -19.99 -37.39
N PRO A 762 12.58 -21.17 -37.01
CA PRO A 762 12.15 -21.86 -35.80
C PRO A 762 12.38 -21.00 -34.54
N ALA A 763 11.40 -20.98 -33.65
CA ALA A 763 11.47 -20.27 -32.37
C ALA A 763 12.68 -20.75 -31.55
N THR A 764 13.45 -19.81 -30.99
CA THR A 764 14.65 -20.11 -30.20
C THR A 764 14.52 -19.62 -28.77
N LEU A 765 15.08 -20.37 -27.83
CA LEU A 765 15.21 -19.98 -26.42
C LEU A 765 16.66 -20.22 -25.95
N PRO A 766 17.20 -19.40 -25.03
CA PRO A 766 18.44 -19.74 -24.31
C PRO A 766 18.34 -21.13 -23.67
N LEU A 767 19.41 -21.94 -23.72
CA LEU A 767 19.38 -23.32 -23.20
C LEU A 767 18.87 -23.43 -21.75
N PRO A 768 19.31 -22.60 -20.78
CA PRO A 768 18.79 -22.69 -19.40
C PRO A 768 17.28 -22.37 -19.33
N LEU A 769 16.80 -21.42 -20.12
CA LEU A 769 15.37 -21.10 -20.20
C LEU A 769 14.56 -22.23 -20.84
N ALA A 770 15.08 -22.85 -21.91
CA ALA A 770 14.46 -24.01 -22.55
C ALA A 770 14.36 -25.21 -21.58
N ALA A 771 15.43 -25.48 -20.83
CA ALA A 771 15.47 -26.50 -19.77
C ALA A 771 14.43 -26.21 -18.67
N PHE A 772 14.34 -24.95 -18.24
CA PHE A 772 13.41 -24.56 -17.20
C PHE A 772 11.94 -24.66 -17.62
N VAL A 773 11.59 -24.16 -18.81
CA VAL A 773 10.24 -24.31 -19.36
C VAL A 773 9.86 -25.79 -19.47
N SER A 774 10.79 -26.62 -19.94
CA SER A 774 10.58 -28.06 -20.08
C SER A 774 10.32 -28.72 -18.73
N LEU A 775 11.13 -28.42 -17.71
CA LEU A 775 10.93 -28.87 -16.34
C LEU A 775 9.54 -28.49 -15.81
N THR A 776 9.16 -27.21 -15.91
CA THR A 776 7.88 -26.74 -15.36
C THR A 776 6.66 -27.33 -16.08
N ILE A 777 6.78 -27.60 -17.38
CA ILE A 777 5.76 -28.29 -18.18
C ILE A 777 5.64 -29.78 -17.83
N THR A 778 6.64 -30.42 -17.21
CA THR A 778 6.54 -31.82 -16.77
C THR A 778 5.66 -32.06 -15.53
N TYR A 779 5.40 -31.02 -14.72
CA TYR A 779 4.55 -31.14 -13.52
C TYR A 779 3.07 -31.27 -13.89
N LYS A 780 2.27 -32.01 -13.12
CA LYS A 780 0.81 -32.03 -13.34
C LYS A 780 0.20 -30.74 -12.79
N ILE A 781 -1.01 -30.40 -13.24
CA ILE A 781 -1.77 -29.26 -12.69
C ILE A 781 -2.69 -29.79 -11.58
N ASP A 782 -2.11 -30.40 -10.56
CA ASP A 782 -2.79 -30.92 -9.38
C ASP A 782 -2.30 -30.21 -8.11
N LYS A 783 -3.03 -30.38 -7.01
CA LYS A 783 -2.74 -29.72 -5.72
C LYS A 783 -1.36 -30.13 -5.16
N ALA A 784 -0.88 -31.34 -5.46
CA ALA A 784 0.42 -31.83 -5.04
C ALA A 784 1.59 -31.13 -5.79
N SER A 785 1.40 -30.83 -7.07
CA SER A 785 2.39 -30.14 -7.90
C SER A 785 2.37 -28.62 -7.72
N GLU A 786 1.29 -28.07 -7.15
CA GLU A 786 1.08 -26.65 -6.92
C GLU A 786 2.23 -26.02 -6.11
N ARG A 787 2.75 -26.73 -5.11
CA ARG A 787 3.89 -26.27 -4.29
C ARG A 787 5.15 -25.96 -5.12
N PHE A 788 5.41 -26.72 -6.19
CA PHE A 788 6.55 -26.50 -7.08
C PHE A 788 6.26 -25.35 -8.07
N LEU A 789 5.07 -25.36 -8.66
CA LEU A 789 4.66 -24.33 -9.63
C LEU A 789 4.52 -22.94 -9.00
N ASN A 790 4.16 -22.87 -7.72
CA ASN A 790 4.09 -21.60 -6.98
C ASN A 790 5.46 -20.91 -6.83
N LEU A 791 6.56 -21.66 -6.88
CA LEU A 791 7.93 -21.11 -6.88
C LEU A 791 8.44 -20.90 -8.30
N ALA A 792 8.34 -21.94 -9.14
CA ALA A 792 8.90 -21.95 -10.48
C ALA A 792 8.12 -21.10 -11.50
N GLY A 793 6.80 -20.98 -11.37
CA GLY A 793 5.97 -20.23 -12.31
C GLY A 793 6.33 -18.74 -12.35
N PRO A 794 6.28 -18.02 -11.20
CA PRO A 794 6.70 -16.62 -11.16
C PRO A 794 8.17 -16.40 -11.55
N ALA A 795 9.05 -17.35 -11.20
CA ALA A 795 10.44 -17.32 -11.64
C ALA A 795 10.57 -17.41 -13.16
N LEU A 796 9.82 -18.34 -13.78
CA LEU A 796 9.85 -18.58 -15.21
C LEU A 796 9.36 -17.37 -15.99
N GLU A 797 8.28 -16.75 -15.52
CA GLU A 797 7.78 -15.51 -16.08
C GLU A 797 8.82 -14.38 -15.98
N SER A 798 9.40 -14.17 -14.80
CA SER A 798 10.43 -13.13 -14.60
C SER A 798 11.65 -13.35 -15.50
N LEU A 799 12.07 -14.61 -15.66
CA LEU A 799 13.18 -15.01 -16.51
C LEU A 799 12.91 -14.78 -17.98
N ALA A 800 11.76 -15.27 -18.46
CA ALA A 800 11.37 -15.11 -19.85
C ALA A 800 11.10 -13.64 -20.21
N ALA A 801 10.62 -12.83 -19.26
CA ALA A 801 10.47 -11.39 -19.41
C ALA A 801 11.80 -10.65 -19.50
N GLY A 802 12.83 -11.10 -18.79
CA GLY A 802 14.19 -10.54 -18.87
C GLY A 802 14.94 -10.86 -20.17
N CYS A 803 14.43 -11.80 -20.97
CA CYS A 803 15.03 -12.21 -22.24
C CYS A 803 14.54 -11.35 -23.42
N PRO A 804 15.30 -11.29 -24.54
CA PRO A 804 14.85 -10.62 -25.76
C PRO A 804 13.57 -11.25 -26.31
N TRP A 805 12.77 -10.43 -26.99
CA TRP A 805 11.57 -10.90 -27.69
C TRP A 805 11.98 -11.91 -28.78
N PRO A 806 11.26 -13.04 -28.99
CA PRO A 806 9.95 -13.41 -28.45
C PRO A 806 9.98 -14.49 -27.33
N CYS A 807 10.95 -14.46 -26.40
CA CYS A 807 11.08 -15.52 -25.38
C CYS A 807 9.81 -15.75 -24.53
N MET A 808 9.23 -14.71 -23.94
CA MET A 808 8.01 -14.85 -23.14
C MET A 808 6.77 -15.27 -23.96
N PRO A 809 6.51 -14.73 -25.17
CA PRO A 809 5.50 -15.30 -26.08
C PRO A 809 5.67 -16.79 -26.36
N ILE A 810 6.90 -17.27 -26.53
CA ILE A 810 7.20 -18.70 -26.68
C ILE A 810 6.80 -19.45 -25.40
N VAL A 811 7.21 -18.99 -24.23
CA VAL A 811 6.84 -19.63 -22.93
C VAL A 811 5.33 -19.68 -22.74
N ALA A 812 4.63 -18.55 -22.97
CA ALA A 812 3.18 -18.46 -22.88
C ALA A 812 2.51 -19.44 -23.87
N SER A 813 3.00 -19.53 -25.11
CA SER A 813 2.45 -20.44 -26.11
C SER A 813 2.60 -21.92 -25.73
N LEU A 814 3.70 -22.31 -25.08
CA LEU A 814 3.90 -23.68 -24.60
C LEU A 814 3.00 -24.00 -23.39
N TRP A 815 2.89 -23.07 -22.46
CA TRP A 815 2.02 -23.26 -21.29
C TRP A 815 0.53 -23.23 -21.62
N THR A 816 0.10 -22.41 -22.60
CA THR A 816 -1.30 -22.40 -23.09
C THR A 816 -1.71 -23.73 -23.73
N GLN A 817 -0.77 -24.47 -24.34
CA GLN A 817 -1.05 -25.83 -24.85
C GLN A 817 -1.41 -26.80 -23.71
N LYS A 818 -0.74 -26.66 -22.56
CA LYS A 818 -0.94 -27.52 -21.39
C LYS A 818 -2.12 -27.07 -20.51
N ALA A 819 -2.29 -25.77 -20.32
CA ALA A 819 -3.25 -25.18 -19.39
C ALA A 819 -4.10 -24.11 -20.10
N LYS A 820 -5.10 -24.53 -20.87
CA LYS A 820 -5.98 -23.59 -21.60
C LYS A 820 -6.65 -22.56 -20.68
N ARG A 821 -7.00 -22.95 -19.45
CA ARG A 821 -7.58 -22.05 -18.44
C ARG A 821 -6.67 -20.88 -18.02
N TRP A 822 -5.37 -20.96 -18.29
CA TRP A 822 -4.39 -19.92 -17.94
C TRP A 822 -4.01 -19.06 -19.15
N SER A 823 -4.66 -19.24 -20.30
CA SER A 823 -4.26 -18.57 -21.54
C SER A 823 -4.24 -17.06 -21.40
N ASP A 824 -5.31 -16.50 -20.86
CA ASP A 824 -5.50 -15.05 -20.78
C ASP A 824 -4.50 -14.41 -19.81
N PHE A 825 -4.23 -15.08 -18.68
CA PHE A 825 -3.16 -14.70 -17.74
C PHE A 825 -1.80 -14.69 -18.43
N LEU A 826 -1.42 -15.80 -19.07
CA LEU A 826 -0.10 -15.95 -19.69
C LEU A 826 0.12 -14.98 -20.86
N VAL A 827 -0.93 -14.74 -21.65
CA VAL A 827 -0.92 -13.78 -22.76
C VAL A 827 -0.81 -12.36 -22.24
N PHE A 828 -1.53 -12.02 -21.16
CA PHE A 828 -1.40 -10.74 -20.50
C PHE A 828 0.02 -10.55 -19.93
N SER A 829 0.54 -11.53 -19.20
CA SER A 829 1.93 -11.54 -18.70
C SER A 829 2.94 -11.36 -19.83
N ALA A 830 2.75 -12.02 -20.98
CA ALA A 830 3.61 -11.86 -22.14
C ALA A 830 3.55 -10.46 -22.75
N SER A 831 2.39 -9.80 -22.76
CA SER A 831 2.25 -8.43 -23.27
C SER A 831 3.10 -7.41 -22.51
N ARG A 832 3.38 -7.66 -21.22
CA ARG A 832 4.22 -6.78 -20.37
C ARG A 832 5.66 -6.66 -20.88
N THR A 833 6.17 -7.71 -21.53
CA THR A 833 7.59 -7.78 -21.96
C THR A 833 7.96 -6.78 -23.05
N VAL A 834 6.95 -6.29 -23.76
CA VAL A 834 7.11 -5.30 -24.81
C VAL A 834 7.62 -3.96 -24.29
N PHE A 835 7.16 -3.57 -23.09
CA PHE A 835 7.55 -2.33 -22.43
C PHE A 835 8.96 -2.39 -21.82
N LEU A 836 9.50 -3.58 -21.59
CA LEU A 836 10.88 -3.78 -21.15
C LEU A 836 11.90 -3.40 -22.23
N GLN A 837 11.51 -3.51 -23.49
CA GLN A 837 12.40 -3.40 -24.63
C GLN A 837 12.20 -2.08 -25.40
N ASN A 838 11.03 -1.45 -25.27
CA ASN A 838 10.67 -0.26 -26.01
C ASN A 838 10.20 0.87 -25.08
N ALA A 839 11.06 1.88 -24.89
CA ALA A 839 10.73 3.07 -24.11
C ALA A 839 9.59 3.90 -24.72
N ASP A 840 9.45 3.93 -26.05
CA ASP A 840 8.35 4.64 -26.72
C ASP A 840 6.99 3.99 -26.40
N ALA A 841 6.94 2.66 -26.26
CA ALA A 841 5.73 1.97 -25.81
C ALA A 841 5.32 2.40 -24.38
N VAL A 842 6.28 2.65 -23.49
CA VAL A 842 6.02 3.19 -22.14
C VAL A 842 5.44 4.60 -22.23
N VAL A 843 6.02 5.48 -23.07
CA VAL A 843 5.51 6.85 -23.28
C VAL A 843 4.09 6.82 -23.85
N GLN A 844 3.81 5.97 -24.83
CA GLN A 844 2.46 5.79 -25.40
C GLN A 844 1.45 5.29 -24.35
N LEU A 845 1.86 4.38 -23.47
CA LEU A 845 1.03 3.88 -22.38
C LEU A 845 0.74 4.96 -21.34
N LEU A 846 1.76 5.74 -20.95
CA LEU A 846 1.60 6.89 -20.06
C LEU A 846 0.62 7.91 -20.67
N LYS A 847 0.80 8.28 -21.94
CA LYS A 847 -0.14 9.16 -22.66
C LYS A 847 -1.57 8.60 -22.62
N SER A 848 -1.72 7.31 -22.85
CA SER A 848 -3.01 6.63 -22.84
C SER A 848 -3.65 6.60 -21.44
N CYS A 849 -2.87 6.52 -20.36
CA CYS A 849 -3.37 6.70 -18.99
C CYS A 849 -3.95 8.10 -18.78
N PHE A 850 -3.25 9.15 -19.23
CA PHE A 850 -3.74 10.53 -19.16
C PHE A 850 -4.99 10.73 -20.02
N THR A 851 -4.96 10.28 -21.27
CA THR A 851 -6.10 10.40 -22.20
C THR A 851 -7.34 9.67 -21.69
N ALA A 852 -7.19 8.47 -21.13
CA ALA A 852 -8.30 7.69 -20.56
C ALA A 852 -8.86 8.33 -19.28
N THR A 853 -8.00 8.88 -18.43
CA THR A 853 -8.42 9.57 -17.20
C THR A 853 -9.11 10.90 -17.49
N LEU A 854 -8.61 11.67 -18.46
CA LEU A 854 -9.16 12.98 -18.81
C LEU A 854 -10.31 12.90 -19.81
N GLY A 855 -10.56 11.74 -20.42
CA GLY A 855 -11.65 11.54 -21.38
C GLY A 855 -11.43 12.28 -22.72
N LEU A 856 -10.17 12.47 -23.13
CA LEU A 856 -9.82 13.34 -24.27
C LEU A 856 -10.05 12.69 -25.66
N ASN A 857 -10.45 11.41 -25.73
CA ASN A 857 -10.73 10.70 -26.98
C ASN A 857 -12.22 10.79 -27.37
N THR A 858 -12.54 11.63 -28.36
CA THR A 858 -13.89 11.81 -28.91
C THR A 858 -14.15 10.94 -30.14
N THR A 859 -14.96 9.87 -30.00
CA THR A 859 -15.86 9.37 -31.06
C THR A 859 -17.17 8.75 -30.54
N SER A 860 -17.34 8.50 -29.23
CA SER A 860 -18.57 7.94 -28.66
C SER A 860 -19.15 8.85 -27.58
N MET A 861 -20.44 9.18 -27.66
CA MET A 861 -21.18 10.01 -26.70
C MET A 861 -21.40 9.35 -25.32
N THR A 862 -20.55 8.39 -24.92
CA THR A 862 -20.73 7.57 -23.70
C THR A 862 -19.44 7.30 -22.90
N SER A 863 -18.27 7.84 -23.26
CA SER A 863 -17.06 7.63 -22.44
C SER A 863 -16.97 8.63 -21.30
N ASN A 864 -17.45 8.24 -20.11
CA ASN A 864 -17.13 8.93 -18.87
C ASN A 864 -15.64 8.70 -18.56
N GLY A 865 -14.85 9.78 -18.48
CA GLY A 865 -13.45 9.72 -18.03
C GLY A 865 -13.31 9.34 -16.55
N GLY A 866 -12.14 9.57 -15.98
CA GLY A 866 -11.83 9.35 -14.56
C GLY A 866 -11.36 7.92 -14.26
N VAL A 867 -11.61 7.47 -13.03
CA VAL A 867 -11.17 6.17 -12.50
C VAL A 867 -11.62 4.99 -13.40
N GLY A 868 -12.84 5.07 -13.92
CA GLY A 868 -13.41 4.05 -14.81
C GLY A 868 -12.68 3.92 -16.15
N GLY A 869 -12.19 5.02 -16.72
CA GLY A 869 -11.35 4.98 -17.92
C GLY A 869 -9.94 4.45 -17.66
N LEU A 870 -9.33 4.84 -16.52
CA LEU A 870 -7.97 4.45 -16.16
C LEU A 870 -7.86 2.97 -15.75
N LEU A 871 -8.75 2.54 -14.85
CA LEU A 871 -8.69 1.22 -14.21
C LEU A 871 -9.79 0.29 -14.75
N GLY A 872 -10.77 0.78 -15.50
CA GLY A 872 -11.90 -0.02 -15.96
C GLY A 872 -13.00 -0.14 -14.91
N HIS A 873 -14.23 -0.39 -15.37
CA HIS A 873 -15.43 -0.52 -14.53
C HIS A 873 -15.68 -1.95 -13.98
N GLY A 874 -14.70 -2.86 -14.09
CA GLY A 874 -14.92 -4.29 -13.81
C GLY A 874 -15.54 -5.02 -15.00
N PHE A 875 -15.23 -6.31 -15.18
CA PHE A 875 -15.63 -7.08 -16.36
C PHE A 875 -17.15 -7.34 -16.36
N GLY A 876 -17.87 -6.59 -17.19
CA GLY A 876 -19.29 -6.82 -17.48
C GLY A 876 -19.55 -6.87 -18.98
N SER A 877 -19.18 -7.99 -19.64
CA SER A 877 -19.89 -8.55 -20.80
C SER A 877 -19.14 -9.78 -21.36
N HIS A 878 -19.37 -10.94 -20.76
CA HIS A 878 -19.10 -12.23 -21.41
C HIS A 878 -20.07 -12.52 -22.58
N PHE A 879 -20.55 -11.51 -23.30
CA PHE A 879 -21.46 -11.70 -24.43
C PHE A 879 -20.74 -12.00 -25.75
N TYR A 880 -19.41 -11.84 -25.82
CA TYR A 880 -18.62 -12.28 -26.97
C TYR A 880 -17.32 -12.92 -26.51
N GLY A 881 -17.07 -14.17 -26.90
CA GLY A 881 -15.92 -14.99 -26.50
C GLY A 881 -14.57 -14.46 -27.00
N GLY A 882 -14.10 -13.33 -26.46
CA GLY A 882 -12.78 -12.75 -26.68
C GLY A 882 -12.22 -12.09 -25.43
N ILE A 883 -10.91 -11.80 -25.44
CA ILE A 883 -10.21 -11.05 -24.38
C ILE A 883 -10.86 -9.66 -24.29
N SER A 884 -11.45 -9.32 -23.13
CA SER A 884 -12.03 -8.00 -22.89
C SER A 884 -10.93 -6.93 -22.77
N PRO A 885 -11.18 -5.68 -23.22
CA PRO A 885 -10.17 -4.64 -23.29
C PRO A 885 -9.57 -4.36 -21.91
N VAL A 886 -8.23 -4.35 -21.84
CA VAL A 886 -7.51 -4.01 -20.61
C VAL A 886 -7.43 -2.49 -20.51
N ALA A 887 -7.73 -1.94 -19.34
CA ALA A 887 -7.59 -0.51 -19.09
C ALA A 887 -6.09 -0.13 -18.99
N PRO A 888 -5.68 1.03 -19.55
CA PRO A 888 -4.26 1.39 -19.64
C PRO A 888 -3.58 1.52 -18.26
N GLY A 889 -4.28 1.99 -17.24
CA GLY A 889 -3.75 2.09 -15.88
C GLY A 889 -3.46 0.72 -15.25
N ILE A 890 -4.26 -0.30 -15.55
CA ILE A 890 -3.99 -1.67 -15.08
C ILE A 890 -2.75 -2.24 -15.74
N LEU A 891 -2.62 -2.06 -17.06
CA LEU A 891 -1.42 -2.51 -17.76
C LEU A 891 -0.18 -1.78 -17.20
N TYR A 892 -0.27 -0.47 -16.97
CA TYR A 892 0.80 0.30 -16.36
C TYR A 892 1.17 -0.23 -14.96
N LEU A 893 0.20 -0.41 -14.06
CA LEU A 893 0.42 -0.92 -12.69
C LEU A 893 1.10 -2.30 -12.66
N ARG A 894 0.90 -3.12 -13.70
CA ARG A 894 1.56 -4.43 -13.82
C ARG A 894 2.92 -4.34 -14.55
N VAL A 895 3.24 -3.25 -15.24
CA VAL A 895 4.46 -3.10 -16.05
C VAL A 895 5.51 -2.22 -15.39
N TYR A 896 5.14 -1.13 -14.72
CA TYR A 896 6.10 -0.07 -14.35
C TYR A 896 7.28 -0.59 -13.51
N ARG A 897 7.06 -1.64 -12.70
CA ARG A 897 8.06 -2.26 -11.81
C ARG A 897 9.21 -2.91 -12.56
N SER A 898 9.01 -3.27 -13.83
CA SER A 898 10.02 -3.93 -14.64
C SER A 898 10.84 -2.92 -15.46
N ILE A 899 10.43 -1.65 -15.52
CA ILE A 899 11.12 -0.59 -16.26
C ILE A 899 12.47 -0.27 -15.58
N ARG A 900 13.57 -0.38 -16.33
CA ARG A 900 14.94 -0.22 -15.80
C ARG A 900 15.31 1.23 -15.44
N ASN A 901 14.92 2.20 -16.27
CA ASN A 901 15.21 3.62 -16.03
C ASN A 901 13.95 4.35 -15.53
N THR A 902 13.83 4.46 -14.21
CA THR A 902 12.69 5.13 -13.57
C THR A 902 12.79 6.65 -13.60
N VAL A 903 13.99 7.23 -13.78
CA VAL A 903 14.19 8.70 -13.86
C VAL A 903 13.54 9.28 -15.11
N PHE A 904 13.66 8.56 -16.24
CA PHE A 904 12.99 8.91 -17.50
C PHE A 904 11.46 9.02 -17.35
N ILE A 905 10.85 8.17 -16.49
CA ILE A 905 9.40 8.22 -16.24
C ILE A 905 8.99 9.58 -15.68
N THR A 906 9.79 10.14 -14.78
CA THR A 906 9.50 11.44 -14.16
C THR A 906 9.53 12.57 -15.19
N GLU A 907 10.53 12.60 -16.08
CA GLU A 907 10.65 13.60 -17.15
C GLU A 907 9.47 13.51 -18.14
N GLU A 908 9.13 12.29 -18.56
CA GLU A 908 8.00 12.06 -19.47
C GLU A 908 6.66 12.39 -18.83
N VAL A 909 6.45 12.07 -17.55
CA VAL A 909 5.22 12.44 -16.83
C VAL A 909 5.07 13.95 -16.76
N VAL A 910 6.14 14.71 -16.51
CA VAL A 910 6.10 16.19 -16.53
C VAL A 910 5.75 16.70 -17.93
N SER A 911 6.36 16.14 -18.98
CA SER A 911 6.07 16.49 -20.38
C SER A 911 4.60 16.23 -20.76
N ILE A 912 4.08 15.03 -20.42
CA ILE A 912 2.70 14.62 -20.70
C ILE A 912 1.70 15.46 -19.88
N LEU A 913 2.03 15.80 -18.63
CA LEU A 913 1.21 16.69 -17.80
C LEU A 913 1.07 18.07 -18.48
N MET A 914 2.17 18.66 -18.94
CA MET A 914 2.14 19.96 -19.62
C MET A 914 1.40 19.89 -20.96
N GLN A 915 1.52 18.79 -21.71
CA GLN A 915 0.70 18.56 -22.90
C GLN A 915 -0.79 18.46 -22.56
N SER A 916 -1.14 17.71 -21.51
CA SER A 916 -2.52 17.54 -21.06
C SER A 916 -3.13 18.86 -20.61
N VAL A 917 -2.38 19.71 -19.92
CA VAL A 917 -2.82 21.06 -19.54
C VAL A 917 -3.10 21.92 -20.77
N ARG A 918 -2.26 21.84 -21.80
CA ARG A 918 -2.50 22.53 -23.07
C ARG A 918 -3.80 22.05 -23.73
N GLU A 919 -4.03 20.73 -23.74
CA GLU A 919 -5.26 20.14 -24.29
C GLU A 919 -6.51 20.55 -23.48
N ILE A 920 -6.45 20.55 -22.14
CA ILE A 920 -7.53 21.01 -21.26
C ILE A 920 -7.86 22.49 -21.53
N ALA A 921 -6.85 23.34 -21.62
CA ALA A 921 -7.03 24.77 -21.91
C ALA A 921 -7.62 25.01 -23.31
N CYS A 922 -7.30 24.15 -24.28
CA CYS A 922 -7.76 24.23 -25.67
C CYS A 922 -9.08 23.46 -25.94
N SER A 923 -9.58 22.66 -24.99
CA SER A 923 -10.70 21.71 -25.14
C SER A 923 -12.06 22.32 -25.56
N GLY A 924 -12.15 23.65 -25.70
CA GLY A 924 -13.28 24.34 -26.35
C GLY A 924 -13.29 24.31 -27.89
N LEU A 925 -12.23 23.86 -28.56
CA LEU A 925 -12.11 23.89 -30.03
C LEU A 925 -11.43 22.63 -30.60
N SER A 926 -12.15 21.83 -31.41
CA SER A 926 -11.52 20.76 -32.18
C SER A 926 -10.61 21.33 -33.26
N ARG A 927 -9.48 20.67 -33.52
CA ARG A 927 -8.46 21.07 -34.51
C ARG A 927 -9.05 21.29 -35.91
N GLU A 928 -10.03 20.46 -36.31
CA GLU A 928 -10.81 20.61 -37.55
C GLU A 928 -11.73 21.84 -37.59
N ARG A 929 -12.29 22.26 -36.44
CA ARG A 929 -13.08 23.50 -36.36
C ARG A 929 -12.19 24.73 -36.37
N LEU A 930 -11.00 24.66 -35.78
CA LEU A 930 -10.04 25.76 -35.75
C LEU A 930 -9.55 26.12 -37.17
N GLU A 931 -9.29 25.14 -38.02
CA GLU A 931 -8.94 25.37 -39.42
C GLU A 931 -10.13 25.94 -40.23
N LYS A 932 -11.36 25.46 -40.01
CA LYS A 932 -12.58 26.03 -40.62
C LYS A 932 -12.92 27.44 -40.12
N LEU A 933 -12.48 27.80 -38.91
CA LEU A 933 -12.65 29.13 -38.31
C LEU A 933 -11.57 30.12 -38.77
N LYS A 934 -10.33 29.67 -39.02
CA LYS A 934 -9.27 30.49 -39.65
C LYS A 934 -9.71 30.98 -41.04
N ALA A 935 -10.58 30.25 -41.74
CA ALA A 935 -11.16 30.66 -43.02
C ALA A 935 -12.33 31.68 -42.93
N ASN A 936 -12.99 31.83 -41.77
CA ASN A 936 -14.21 32.63 -41.61
C ASN A 936 -14.06 33.70 -40.51
N SER A 937 -13.35 34.79 -40.82
CA SER A 937 -12.89 35.82 -39.87
C SER A 937 -13.95 36.78 -39.29
N LYS A 938 -15.27 36.51 -39.41
CA LYS A 938 -16.31 37.50 -39.04
C LYS A 938 -17.18 37.19 -37.81
N ASN A 939 -17.11 35.99 -37.22
CA ASN A 939 -17.97 35.62 -36.08
C ASN A 939 -17.18 35.28 -34.79
N ARG A 940 -16.28 36.17 -34.35
CA ARG A 940 -15.37 35.95 -33.20
C ARG A 940 -16.04 36.06 -31.81
N LYS A 941 -17.33 36.40 -31.68
CA LYS A 941 -17.93 36.80 -30.37
C LYS A 941 -18.96 35.84 -29.76
N ARG A 942 -19.19 34.63 -30.28
CA ARG A 942 -20.19 33.71 -29.71
C ARG A 942 -19.77 32.24 -29.75
N TYR A 943 -18.72 31.84 -29.03
CA TYR A 943 -18.54 30.44 -28.64
C TYR A 943 -17.96 30.36 -27.22
N GLY A 944 -18.58 29.51 -26.39
CA GLY A 944 -18.46 29.51 -24.93
C GLY A 944 -17.05 29.26 -24.42
N HIS A 945 -16.60 30.10 -23.50
CA HIS A 945 -15.46 29.78 -22.64
C HIS A 945 -15.73 28.47 -21.90
N VAL A 946 -14.79 27.52 -21.96
CA VAL A 946 -14.69 26.46 -20.95
C VAL A 946 -14.64 27.15 -19.59
N SER A 947 -15.52 26.78 -18.66
CA SER A 947 -15.48 27.36 -17.32
C SER A 947 -14.09 27.09 -16.72
N LEU A 948 -13.41 28.15 -16.31
CA LEU A 948 -12.08 28.09 -15.71
C LEU A 948 -12.04 27.14 -14.50
N THR A 949 -13.16 27.01 -13.78
CA THR A 949 -13.33 26.05 -12.69
C THR A 949 -13.30 24.59 -13.15
N ALA A 950 -13.89 24.28 -14.31
CA ALA A 950 -13.86 22.96 -14.90
C ALA A 950 -12.46 22.60 -15.42
N ALA A 951 -11.77 23.58 -16.05
CA ALA A 951 -10.37 23.41 -16.46
C ALA A 951 -9.45 23.17 -15.25
N MET A 952 -9.67 23.88 -14.13
CA MET A 952 -8.94 23.65 -12.88
C MET A 952 -9.20 22.27 -12.29
N ALA A 953 -10.45 21.78 -12.30
CA ALA A 953 -10.77 20.44 -11.80
C ALA A 953 -10.07 19.34 -12.63
N GLN A 954 -10.12 19.45 -13.97
CA GLN A 954 -9.41 18.51 -14.86
C GLN A 954 -7.88 18.61 -14.71
N MET A 955 -7.34 19.80 -14.47
CA MET A 955 -5.92 19.99 -14.18
C MET A 955 -5.51 19.30 -12.86
N LYS A 956 -6.32 19.43 -11.80
CA LYS A 956 -6.09 18.74 -10.53
C LYS A 956 -6.11 17.21 -10.73
N LEU A 957 -7.04 16.70 -11.54
CA LEU A 957 -7.10 15.29 -11.90
C LEU A 957 -5.87 14.81 -12.69
N ALA A 958 -5.41 15.60 -13.67
CA ALA A 958 -4.18 15.28 -14.41
C ALA A 958 -2.95 15.24 -13.48
N SER A 959 -2.87 16.21 -12.56
CA SER A 959 -1.77 16.33 -11.60
C SER A 959 -1.82 15.24 -10.53
N SER A 960 -3.02 14.80 -10.11
CA SER A 960 -3.19 13.69 -9.18
C SER A 960 -2.79 12.36 -9.80
N LEU A 961 -3.18 12.11 -11.06
CA LEU A 961 -2.69 10.97 -11.83
C LEU A 961 -1.16 10.99 -11.94
N ALA A 962 -0.58 12.13 -12.35
CA ALA A 962 0.87 12.30 -12.47
C ALA A 962 1.59 11.92 -11.16
N ALA A 963 1.09 12.44 -10.03
CA ALA A 963 1.67 12.17 -8.72
C ALA A 963 1.57 10.69 -8.34
N SER A 964 0.42 10.04 -8.59
CA SER A 964 0.24 8.61 -8.36
C SER A 964 1.19 7.75 -9.20
N LEU A 965 1.35 8.04 -10.49
CA LEU A 965 2.23 7.28 -11.38
C LEU A 965 3.72 7.40 -10.97
N VAL A 966 4.17 8.60 -10.60
CA VAL A 966 5.54 8.83 -10.12
C VAL A 966 5.77 8.15 -8.77
N TRP A 967 4.81 8.26 -7.85
CA TRP A 967 4.87 7.61 -6.55
C TRP A 967 4.94 6.09 -6.67
N SER A 968 4.05 5.46 -7.45
CA SER A 968 4.08 4.02 -7.69
C SER A 968 5.40 3.58 -8.35
N SER A 969 5.93 4.36 -9.30
CA SER A 969 7.12 3.99 -10.07
C SER A 969 8.42 3.92 -9.28
N GLY A 970 8.63 4.81 -8.31
CA GLY A 970 9.90 4.82 -7.56
C GLY A 970 9.87 5.51 -6.22
N GLY A 971 8.67 5.70 -5.65
CA GLY A 971 8.46 6.13 -4.27
C GLY A 971 9.26 7.36 -3.89
N HIS A 972 9.82 7.34 -2.69
CA HIS A 972 10.60 8.43 -2.11
C HIS A 972 11.77 8.90 -2.98
N CYS A 973 12.47 7.98 -3.65
CA CYS A 973 13.68 8.31 -4.40
C CYS A 973 13.36 9.14 -5.65
N LEU A 974 12.33 8.76 -6.41
CA LEU A 974 11.89 9.55 -7.56
C LEU A 974 11.30 10.89 -7.14
N VAL A 975 10.52 10.94 -6.06
CA VAL A 975 9.98 12.22 -5.55
C VAL A 975 11.11 13.15 -5.12
N GLN A 976 12.15 12.63 -4.45
CA GLN A 976 13.33 13.41 -4.10
C GLN A 976 14.06 13.93 -5.35
N SER A 977 14.27 13.07 -6.35
CA SER A 977 14.89 13.47 -7.62
C SER A 977 14.06 14.51 -8.37
N LEU A 978 12.74 14.35 -8.39
CA LEU A 978 11.79 15.28 -9.00
C LEU A 978 11.94 16.69 -8.43
N ILE A 979 11.88 16.79 -7.09
CA ILE A 979 11.90 18.08 -6.39
C ILE A 979 13.28 18.71 -6.42
N LYS A 980 14.34 17.92 -6.21
CA LYS A 980 15.71 18.44 -6.09
C LYS A 980 16.37 18.72 -7.44
N GLU A 981 16.04 17.95 -8.48
CA GLU A 981 16.83 17.92 -9.73
C GLU A 981 15.95 18.14 -10.96
N THR A 982 14.90 17.35 -11.18
CA THR A 982 14.10 17.40 -12.42
C THR A 982 13.36 18.71 -12.59
N LEU A 983 12.64 19.20 -11.56
CA LEU A 983 11.88 20.45 -11.64
C LEU A 983 12.78 21.69 -11.75
N PRO A 984 13.81 21.88 -10.90
CA PRO A 984 14.74 22.99 -11.08
C PRO A 984 15.38 23.01 -12.48
N SER A 985 15.80 21.84 -12.98
CA SER A 985 16.37 21.73 -14.33
C SER A 985 15.34 22.10 -15.41
N TRP A 986 14.09 21.65 -15.26
CA TRP A 986 12.99 22.00 -16.16
C TRP A 986 12.72 23.51 -16.17
N PHE A 987 12.70 24.19 -15.02
CA PHE A 987 12.49 25.64 -14.95
C PHE A 987 13.63 26.47 -15.55
N ILE A 988 14.87 25.98 -15.45
CA ILE A 988 16.04 26.65 -16.02
C ILE A 988 16.12 26.42 -17.54
N SER A 989 15.64 25.28 -18.04
CA SER A 989 15.68 24.96 -19.47
C SER A 989 14.76 25.84 -20.32
N VAL A 990 15.19 26.16 -21.54
CA VAL A 990 14.41 26.98 -22.48
C VAL A 990 13.38 26.10 -23.20
N HIS A 991 12.10 26.28 -22.88
CA HIS A 991 11.00 25.62 -23.57
C HIS A 991 10.59 26.47 -24.78
N ARG A 992 11.14 26.22 -25.97
CA ARG A 992 10.65 26.87 -27.20
C ARG A 992 9.23 26.39 -27.49
N SER A 993 8.21 27.20 -27.18
CA SER A 993 6.90 27.01 -27.79
C SER A 993 7.01 27.44 -29.26
N GLU A 994 6.67 26.54 -30.19
CA GLU A 994 6.46 26.91 -31.57
C GLU A 994 5.22 27.83 -31.64
N GLN A 995 5.46 29.13 -31.55
CA GLN A 995 4.76 30.24 -32.20
C GLN A 995 3.28 30.01 -32.59
N GLU A 996 2.35 30.21 -31.64
CA GLU A 996 0.98 30.68 -31.96
C GLU A 996 0.53 31.73 -30.91
N GLU A 997 0.77 33.00 -31.26
CA GLU A 997 0.39 34.19 -30.49
C GLU A 997 -1.14 34.29 -30.33
N GLY A 998 -1.67 33.90 -29.15
CA GLY A 998 -3.06 34.22 -28.81
C GLY A 998 -3.69 33.45 -27.65
N ALA A 999 -3.19 32.25 -27.32
CA ALA A 999 -3.73 31.41 -26.23
C ALA A 999 -2.73 31.15 -25.07
N ASP A 1000 -1.53 31.73 -25.16
CA ASP A 1000 -0.34 31.31 -24.40
C ASP A 1000 -0.44 31.58 -22.88
N GLY A 1001 -1.05 32.69 -22.47
CA GLY A 1001 -1.05 33.11 -21.06
C GLY A 1001 -1.89 32.23 -20.11
N VAL A 1002 -3.03 31.69 -20.57
CA VAL A 1002 -3.89 30.81 -19.74
C VAL A 1002 -3.27 29.41 -19.63
N VAL A 1003 -2.71 28.90 -20.73
CA VAL A 1003 -1.99 27.62 -20.75
C VAL A 1003 -0.78 27.68 -19.83
N ALA A 1004 0.02 28.75 -19.92
CA ALA A 1004 1.19 28.95 -19.08
C ALA A 1004 0.82 29.05 -17.59
N MET A 1005 -0.23 29.79 -17.25
CA MET A 1005 -0.75 29.91 -15.88
C MET A 1005 -1.24 28.56 -15.33
N LEU A 1006 -2.10 27.85 -16.07
CA LEU A 1006 -2.58 26.51 -15.66
C LEU A 1006 -1.43 25.52 -15.53
N GLY A 1007 -0.41 25.61 -16.39
CA GLY A 1007 0.78 24.79 -16.33
C GLY A 1007 1.58 24.98 -15.04
N GLY A 1008 1.76 26.23 -14.61
CA GLY A 1008 2.41 26.54 -13.33
C GLY A 1008 1.64 25.98 -12.13
N TYR A 1009 0.32 26.15 -12.11
CA TYR A 1009 -0.53 25.58 -11.04
C TYR A 1009 -0.56 24.04 -11.04
N ALA A 1010 -0.56 23.41 -12.23
CA ALA A 1010 -0.48 21.96 -12.36
C ALA A 1010 0.81 21.42 -11.76
N LEU A 1011 1.96 22.01 -12.11
CA LEU A 1011 3.25 21.64 -11.55
C LEU A 1011 3.29 21.85 -10.03
N ALA A 1012 2.69 22.93 -9.51
CA ALA A 1012 2.63 23.18 -8.07
C ALA A 1012 1.83 22.09 -7.34
N TYR A 1013 0.62 21.79 -7.81
CA TYR A 1013 -0.24 20.77 -7.22
C TYR A 1013 0.40 19.37 -7.31
N PHE A 1014 0.97 19.03 -8.47
CA PHE A 1014 1.73 17.80 -8.67
C PHE A 1014 2.92 17.67 -7.69
N THR A 1015 3.71 18.74 -7.52
CA THR A 1015 4.89 18.74 -6.65
C THR A 1015 4.51 18.53 -5.18
N VAL A 1016 3.53 19.29 -4.68
CA VAL A 1016 3.08 19.18 -3.27
C VAL A 1016 2.47 17.80 -3.03
N LEU A 1017 1.64 17.31 -3.95
CA LEU A 1017 1.02 16.00 -3.82
C LEU A 1017 2.07 14.88 -3.79
N CYS A 1018 3.07 14.90 -4.68
CA CYS A 1018 4.22 13.98 -4.62
C CYS A 1018 4.95 14.05 -3.28
N GLY A 1019 5.23 15.26 -2.79
CA GLY A 1019 5.88 15.48 -1.49
C GLY A 1019 5.06 14.91 -0.33
N THR A 1020 3.74 15.09 -0.33
CA THR A 1020 2.85 14.56 0.72
C THR A 1020 2.77 13.04 0.70
N PHE A 1021 2.76 12.40 -0.47
CA PHE A 1021 2.82 10.94 -0.56
C PHE A 1021 4.13 10.39 0.00
N ALA A 1022 5.25 11.10 -0.20
CA ALA A 1022 6.57 10.68 0.27
C ALA A 1022 6.82 10.96 1.76
N TRP A 1023 6.39 12.10 2.29
CA TRP A 1023 6.79 12.51 3.65
C TRP A 1023 5.62 12.64 4.62
N GLY A 1024 4.38 12.62 4.12
CA GLY A 1024 3.19 12.95 4.89
C GLY A 1024 3.09 14.45 5.20
N VAL A 1025 1.92 14.83 5.70
CA VAL A 1025 1.61 16.20 6.15
C VAL A 1025 2.20 16.47 7.53
N ASP A 1026 2.25 15.44 8.39
CA ASP A 1026 2.70 15.52 9.77
C ASP A 1026 4.15 15.06 9.95
N SER A 1027 4.70 15.25 11.14
CA SER A 1027 6.06 14.80 11.52
C SER A 1027 6.09 13.38 12.11
N ALA A 1028 4.95 12.68 12.10
CA ALA A 1028 4.81 11.33 12.67
C ALA A 1028 5.51 10.24 11.84
N SER A 1029 5.71 10.46 10.52
CA SER A 1029 6.32 9.48 9.63
C SER A 1029 7.85 9.44 9.80
N SER A 1030 8.47 8.27 9.70
CA SER A 1030 9.94 8.17 9.70
C SER A 1030 10.58 8.85 8.48
N ALA A 1031 9.85 8.88 7.35
CA ALA A 1031 10.24 9.54 6.11
C ALA A 1031 10.31 11.07 6.22
N SER A 1032 9.53 11.67 7.13
CA SER A 1032 9.56 13.12 7.41
C SER A 1032 10.94 13.62 7.84
N LYS A 1033 11.81 12.78 8.41
CA LYS A 1033 13.18 13.19 8.81
C LYS A 1033 14.04 13.70 7.65
N ARG A 1034 13.77 13.27 6.42
CA ARG A 1034 14.48 13.74 5.22
C ARG A 1034 13.84 14.98 4.58
N ARG A 1035 12.59 15.29 4.93
CA ARG A 1035 11.80 16.39 4.38
C ARG A 1035 12.49 17.75 4.52
N PRO A 1036 13.00 18.18 5.70
CA PRO A 1036 13.62 19.50 5.85
C PRO A 1036 14.78 19.73 4.88
N LYS A 1037 15.61 18.70 4.66
CA LYS A 1037 16.78 18.79 3.78
C LYS A 1037 16.36 18.97 2.32
N ILE A 1038 15.39 18.20 1.85
CA ILE A 1038 14.97 18.21 0.44
C ILE A 1038 14.16 19.47 0.15
N LEU A 1039 13.18 19.77 1.01
CA LEU A 1039 12.34 20.96 0.89
C LEU A 1039 13.16 22.24 1.04
N GLY A 1040 14.13 22.28 1.95
CA GLY A 1040 15.04 23.41 2.12
C GLY A 1040 15.83 23.73 0.85
N ILE A 1041 16.35 22.71 0.16
CA ILE A 1041 17.05 22.89 -1.13
C ILE A 1041 16.11 23.49 -2.18
N HIS A 1042 14.88 22.97 -2.28
CA HIS A 1042 13.91 23.47 -3.26
C HIS A 1042 13.47 24.90 -2.97
N MET A 1043 13.16 25.20 -1.70
CA MET A 1043 12.76 26.55 -1.28
C MET A 1043 13.89 27.58 -1.45
N GLU A 1044 15.14 27.19 -1.23
CA GLU A 1044 16.30 28.05 -1.49
C GLU A 1044 16.48 28.31 -3.00
N PHE A 1045 16.19 27.32 -3.85
CA PHE A 1045 16.13 27.52 -5.30
C PHE A 1045 15.04 28.54 -5.68
N LEU A 1046 13.83 28.40 -5.14
CA LEU A 1046 12.73 29.36 -5.40
C LEU A 1046 13.11 30.77 -4.94
N ALA A 1047 13.64 30.92 -3.73
CA ALA A 1047 14.06 32.20 -3.18
C ALA A 1047 15.19 32.84 -4.01
N SER A 1048 16.12 32.04 -4.51
CA SER A 1048 17.25 32.53 -5.32
C SER A 1048 16.83 32.94 -6.72
N ALA A 1049 15.86 32.24 -7.32
CA ALA A 1049 15.25 32.65 -8.57
C ALA A 1049 14.42 33.95 -8.42
N LEU A 1050 13.67 34.12 -7.31
CA LEU A 1050 12.96 35.38 -7.02
C LEU A 1050 13.89 36.56 -6.79
N ASP A 1051 15.05 36.34 -6.15
CA ASP A 1051 16.09 37.36 -5.98
C ASP A 1051 16.81 37.72 -7.29
N GLY A 1052 16.52 37.02 -8.40
CA GLY A 1052 17.21 37.20 -9.68
C GLY A 1052 18.63 36.61 -9.73
N LYS A 1053 19.01 35.77 -8.77
CA LYS A 1053 20.32 35.07 -8.76
C LYS A 1053 20.38 33.91 -9.75
N ILE A 1054 19.22 33.38 -10.13
CA ILE A 1054 19.08 32.27 -11.08
C ILE A 1054 18.25 32.76 -12.27
N SER A 1055 18.77 32.56 -13.48
CA SER A 1055 18.04 32.82 -14.72
C SER A 1055 17.11 31.66 -15.05
N LEU A 1056 15.84 31.94 -15.33
CA LEU A 1056 14.82 30.95 -15.69
C LEU A 1056 14.64 30.90 -17.22
N GLY A 1057 14.37 29.71 -17.75
CA GLY A 1057 14.12 29.48 -19.18
C GLY A 1057 12.64 29.26 -19.53
N CYS A 1058 11.77 29.13 -18.52
CA CYS A 1058 10.32 28.96 -18.70
C CYS A 1058 9.56 30.29 -18.84
N ASP A 1059 8.29 30.21 -19.25
CA ASP A 1059 7.41 31.38 -19.32
C ASP A 1059 7.18 32.01 -17.93
N TRP A 1060 7.13 33.35 -17.89
CA TRP A 1060 6.97 34.11 -16.66
C TRP A 1060 5.65 33.80 -15.93
N ALA A 1061 4.55 33.60 -16.66
CA ALA A 1061 3.27 33.26 -16.06
C ALA A 1061 3.27 31.84 -15.46
N THR A 1062 3.97 30.89 -16.09
CA THR A 1062 4.21 29.54 -15.52
C THR A 1062 5.01 29.63 -14.22
N TRP A 1063 6.12 30.35 -14.21
CA TRP A 1063 6.94 30.52 -13.01
C TRP A 1063 6.16 31.16 -11.86
N ARG A 1064 5.47 32.28 -12.13
CA ARG A 1064 4.68 33.00 -11.13
C ARG A 1064 3.56 32.12 -10.57
N ALA A 1065 2.82 31.41 -11.44
CA ALA A 1065 1.74 30.52 -11.00
C ALA A 1065 2.26 29.32 -10.19
N TYR A 1066 3.43 28.77 -10.56
CA TYR A 1066 4.07 27.69 -9.80
C TYR A 1066 4.43 28.13 -8.38
N VAL A 1067 5.18 29.23 -8.23
CA VAL A 1067 5.63 29.71 -6.92
C VAL A 1067 4.44 30.09 -6.04
N SER A 1068 3.50 30.90 -6.56
CA SER A 1068 2.31 31.28 -5.78
C SER A 1068 1.45 30.07 -5.42
N GLY A 1069 1.26 29.12 -6.34
CA GLY A 1069 0.49 27.89 -6.10
C GLY A 1069 1.16 26.95 -5.08
N PHE A 1070 2.47 26.77 -5.19
CA PHE A 1070 3.25 25.90 -4.31
C PHE A 1070 3.25 26.45 -2.87
N VAL A 1071 3.53 27.74 -2.70
CA VAL A 1071 3.49 28.40 -1.39
C VAL A 1071 2.07 28.41 -0.81
N SER A 1072 1.05 28.66 -1.63
CA SER A 1072 -0.35 28.63 -1.16
C SER A 1072 -0.76 27.26 -0.63
N LEU A 1073 -0.41 26.19 -1.35
CA LEU A 1073 -0.66 24.81 -0.90
C LEU A 1073 0.16 24.46 0.35
N MET A 1074 1.40 24.94 0.45
CA MET A 1074 2.20 24.73 1.66
C MET A 1074 1.56 25.36 2.89
N VAL A 1075 1.22 26.64 2.80
CA VAL A 1075 0.63 27.41 3.90
C VAL A 1075 -0.74 26.87 4.30
N ALA A 1076 -1.58 26.49 3.32
CA ALA A 1076 -2.94 26.03 3.59
C ALA A 1076 -3.02 24.55 4.00
N CYS A 1077 -2.23 23.67 3.36
CA CYS A 1077 -2.40 22.22 3.47
C CYS A 1077 -1.27 21.53 4.26
N THR A 1078 -0.08 22.14 4.36
CA THR A 1078 1.09 21.52 5.02
C THR A 1078 1.86 22.53 5.88
N PRO A 1079 1.22 23.19 6.87
CA PRO A 1079 1.86 24.25 7.66
C PRO A 1079 3.12 23.79 8.39
N ASN A 1080 3.17 22.53 8.83
CA ASN A 1080 4.36 21.91 9.44
C ASN A 1080 5.60 21.94 8.54
N TRP A 1081 5.42 21.90 7.21
CA TRP A 1081 6.53 21.98 6.27
C TRP A 1081 7.16 23.36 6.26
N VAL A 1082 6.35 24.41 6.43
CA VAL A 1082 6.83 25.80 6.48
C VAL A 1082 7.70 26.02 7.72
N LEU A 1083 7.30 25.45 8.87
CA LEU A 1083 8.06 25.53 10.13
C LEU A 1083 9.46 24.90 10.05
N GLU A 1084 9.67 23.96 9.12
CA GLU A 1084 10.95 23.25 8.94
C GLU A 1084 11.92 23.97 7.98
N VAL A 1085 11.47 25.03 7.31
CA VAL A 1085 12.27 25.81 6.36
C VAL A 1085 13.02 26.92 7.09
N ASP A 1086 14.23 27.21 6.63
CA ASP A 1086 15.05 28.29 7.17
C ASP A 1086 14.34 29.66 7.11
N VAL A 1087 14.38 30.38 8.22
CA VAL A 1087 13.69 31.66 8.43
C VAL A 1087 14.10 32.71 7.41
N ASP A 1088 15.37 32.75 7.00
CA ASP A 1088 15.86 33.75 6.04
C ASP A 1088 15.36 33.44 4.62
N VAL A 1089 15.16 32.16 4.29
CA VAL A 1089 14.53 31.73 3.03
C VAL A 1089 13.08 32.17 3.00
N LEU A 1090 12.33 31.96 4.09
CA LEU A 1090 10.93 32.41 4.20
C LEU A 1090 10.79 33.93 4.06
N LYS A 1091 11.68 34.71 4.69
CA LYS A 1091 11.72 36.19 4.54
C LYS A 1091 11.99 36.61 3.09
N ARG A 1092 12.94 35.94 2.41
CA ARG A 1092 13.25 36.23 0.99
C ARG A 1092 12.08 35.92 0.07
N LEU A 1093 11.46 34.75 0.23
CA LEU A 1093 10.26 34.36 -0.52
C LEU A 1093 9.11 35.35 -0.30
N SER A 1094 8.86 35.73 0.96
CA SER A 1094 7.84 36.73 1.30
C SER A 1094 8.10 38.06 0.58
N ARG A 1095 9.35 38.58 0.58
CA ARG A 1095 9.69 39.80 -0.19
C ARG A 1095 9.42 39.65 -1.69
N GLY A 1096 9.76 38.51 -2.28
CA GLY A 1096 9.49 38.23 -3.70
C GLY A 1096 7.98 38.20 -4.02
N LEU A 1097 7.18 37.56 -3.16
CA LEU A 1097 5.72 37.53 -3.30
C LEU A 1097 5.09 38.94 -3.21
N ARG A 1098 5.61 39.80 -2.34
CA ARG A 1098 5.16 41.21 -2.26
C ARG A 1098 5.45 41.99 -3.55
N GLN A 1099 6.60 41.76 -4.18
CA GLN A 1099 6.91 42.38 -5.48
C GLN A 1099 5.90 41.99 -6.56
N TRP A 1100 5.16 40.88 -6.38
CA TRP A 1100 4.10 40.43 -7.27
C TRP A 1100 2.70 40.85 -6.82
N ASN A 1101 2.56 41.71 -5.81
CA ASN A 1101 1.29 42.10 -5.17
C ASN A 1101 0.53 40.91 -4.54
N GLU A 1102 1.26 39.90 -4.02
CA GLU A 1102 0.71 38.77 -3.27
C GLU A 1102 0.92 38.96 -1.76
N ASP A 1103 0.60 40.16 -1.23
CA ASP A 1103 0.88 40.54 0.16
C ASP A 1103 0.17 39.65 1.20
N GLU A 1104 -1.05 39.18 0.91
CA GLU A 1104 -1.80 38.26 1.78
C GLU A 1104 -1.12 36.89 1.87
N LEU A 1105 -0.61 36.36 0.76
CA LEU A 1105 0.14 35.10 0.76
C LEU A 1105 1.51 35.27 1.44
N ALA A 1106 2.16 36.41 1.22
CA ALA A 1106 3.42 36.77 1.86
C ALA A 1106 3.27 36.90 3.39
N LEU A 1107 2.15 37.46 3.86
CA LEU A 1107 1.78 37.51 5.26
C LEU A 1107 1.52 36.11 5.81
N ALA A 1108 0.69 35.31 5.14
CA ALA A 1108 0.32 33.98 5.60
C ALA A 1108 1.54 33.05 5.69
N LEU A 1109 2.48 33.14 4.74
CA LEU A 1109 3.76 32.41 4.78
C LEU A 1109 4.58 32.75 6.04
N LEU A 1110 4.73 34.05 6.35
CA LEU A 1110 5.46 34.48 7.55
C LEU A 1110 4.68 34.20 8.84
N GLY A 1111 3.35 34.18 8.79
CA GLY A 1111 2.51 33.85 9.94
C GLY A 1111 2.63 32.39 10.36
N VAL A 1112 2.71 31.47 9.38
CA VAL A 1112 2.89 30.03 9.63
C VAL A 1112 4.34 29.65 9.92
N GLY A 1113 5.32 30.47 9.51
CA GLY A 1113 6.76 30.23 9.72
C GLY A 1113 7.26 30.24 11.17
N GLY A 1114 6.37 30.30 12.16
CA GLY A 1114 6.72 30.20 13.57
C GLY A 1114 7.16 31.52 14.21
N THR A 1115 7.68 31.43 15.42
CA THR A 1115 8.18 32.58 16.20
C THR A 1115 9.33 33.32 15.50
N GLY A 1116 10.14 32.63 14.68
CA GLY A 1116 11.28 33.21 13.96
C GLY A 1116 10.90 34.20 12.85
N THR A 1117 9.72 34.04 12.24
CA THR A 1117 9.20 34.93 11.18
C THR A 1117 8.17 35.94 11.69
N MET A 1118 7.64 35.74 12.89
CA MET A 1118 6.58 36.57 13.49
C MET A 1118 6.91 38.07 13.49
N GLY A 1119 8.16 38.45 13.77
CA GLY A 1119 8.59 39.86 13.71
C GLY A 1119 8.49 40.46 12.30
N ALA A 1120 8.89 39.70 11.28
CA ALA A 1120 8.77 40.12 9.88
C ALA A 1120 7.30 40.18 9.42
N ALA A 1121 6.45 39.27 9.92
CA ALA A 1121 5.00 39.31 9.68
C ALA A 1121 4.38 40.57 10.30
N ALA A 1122 4.74 40.91 11.55
CA ALA A 1122 4.24 42.11 12.23
C ALA A 1122 4.66 43.40 11.51
N GLU A 1123 5.91 43.50 11.05
CA GLU A 1123 6.36 44.63 10.22
C GLU A 1123 5.53 44.76 8.93
N LEU A 1124 5.14 43.64 8.32
CA LEU A 1124 4.35 43.62 7.11
C LEU A 1124 2.91 44.09 7.35
N ILE A 1125 2.29 43.67 8.47
CA ILE A 1125 0.96 44.17 8.89
C ILE A 1125 0.99 45.70 9.04
N ILE A 1126 1.99 46.21 9.76
CA ILE A 1126 2.12 47.65 10.03
C ILE A 1126 2.29 48.43 8.72
N ARG A 1127 3.12 47.93 7.79
CA ARG A 1127 3.38 48.60 6.50
C ARG A 1127 2.22 48.56 5.51
N ASN A 1128 1.30 47.61 5.63
CA ASN A 1128 0.16 47.51 4.70
C ASN A 1128 -1.03 48.38 5.15
N GLU A 1129 -1.03 48.86 6.39
CA GLU A 1129 -2.08 49.70 6.98
C GLU A 1129 -1.65 51.16 7.20
N LEU A 1130 -0.35 51.46 7.09
CA LEU A 1130 0.23 52.79 6.89
C LEU A 1130 0.14 53.19 5.41
#